data_AF-A0AAY4CMB7-F1
#
_entry.id   AF-A0AAY4CMB7-F1
#
_cell.length_a   1.000
_cell.length_b   1.000
_cell.length_c   1.000
_cell.angle_alpha   90.00
_cell.angle_beta   90.00
_cell.angle_gamma   90.00
#
_symmetry.space_group_name_H-M   'P 1'
#
loop_
_entity.id
_entity.type
_entity.pdbx_description
1 polymer ?
#
loop_
_entity_poly.entity_id
_entity_poly.type
_entity_poly.pdbx_seq_one_letter_code
_entity_poly.pdbx_strand_id
1 'polypeptide(L)'
;MWEGRGLWVWLLFLCAALGGVSAVMQKAHRRHLSLHRHRERGKEGQVLHRSKRGWVWNQFFVIEEYTGPDPVLVGRLHSDVDSGDGNIKYILSGEGAGTIFVIDDKTGNIHATKTLDREEQAQYTLTAQAVARDTNKPLEPPSEFIVKVQDINDNPPEFLHGPYYARVPEMSNVGTSVITVTASDADDPTYGNSARLVYSILQGQPYFSVEPQTGVIRTALPNMDREARQEYDVVIQAKDMGGHMGGLSGITEVKITLTDVNDNPPKFPQSVYNMAISEDKVPGEEVGRLKAKDLDLGENGLVEYRFVEGDGMGVLEISKDSETQEAVIKLKRTVDYETKKTYTVKVEASNPHVDSRFMAWGPYKDTATVKVNVEDADEPPVFMLPSYTFEVDENAPSGTPVGRVHAMDTDTSNNPVRYMIPRYTDLGQFFTITPEDGFIKTTQPLDRENQAWHNISVSATEIGGHHQDAKVRVNIKVKDVNDNAPEFATNNEVLVCENGTQTYPHPLIETVSAIDKDEMAHQQHFHFSLAPEAAKNHNFSLKDNRDSTASVYVTRKGFNRMTQSIYMLPIEINDNGSPPMSSTNTLTIRVCSCDSKDTILSCNVEPFVLPAGLSTGALIAILACIVILLAIVVLFVALRRQKKEPLIVFEEEDIRENIITYDDEGGGEEDTEAFDIATLQNPDGANGFLPRKDIKPELQFPLRPGLRPVANSVDVDDFIKTRISDADNDPTAPPYDSIQIYGYEGRGSIAGSLSSLESVTTDSDLDYDYLQSWGPRFRKLADLYGTKDADDNS
;
A
#
# COMPACT_ATOMS: atom_id res chain seq x y z
N MET A 1 -12.70 32.93 38.42
CA MET A 1 -13.17 31.91 39.39
C MET A 1 -11.91 31.20 39.88
N TRP A 2 -11.51 31.41 41.15
CA TRP A 2 -12.01 30.71 42.35
C TRP A 2 -11.57 29.24 42.37
N GLU A 3 -10.98 28.67 43.43
CA GLU A 3 -10.26 29.16 44.64
C GLU A 3 -9.68 27.89 45.34
N GLY A 4 -8.71 27.85 46.26
CA GLY A 4 -7.80 28.82 46.89
C GLY A 4 -6.51 28.06 47.35
N ARG A 5 -5.38 28.70 47.68
CA ARG A 5 -5.03 29.31 48.98
C ARG A 5 -5.25 28.42 50.22
N GLY A 6 -4.18 28.15 50.99
CA GLY A 6 -4.31 27.62 52.36
C GLY A 6 -3.03 27.11 53.04
N LEU A 7 -2.17 27.99 53.55
CA LEU A 7 -1.27 27.62 54.67
C LEU A 7 -2.12 27.38 55.93
N TRP A 8 -1.80 26.35 56.72
CA TRP A 8 -1.95 26.40 58.17
C TRP A 8 -0.84 25.62 58.89
N VAL A 9 -0.28 26.24 59.92
CA VAL A 9 0.66 25.63 60.88
C VAL A 9 -0.11 25.28 62.14
N TRP A 10 0.21 24.16 62.79
CA TRP A 10 -0.14 23.91 64.20
C TRP A 10 1.06 23.39 64.99
N LEU A 11 0.96 23.53 66.32
CA LEU A 11 2.06 23.41 67.29
C LEU A 11 1.67 22.41 68.42
N LEU A 12 2.48 22.36 69.49
CA LEU A 12 2.21 21.77 70.83
C LEU A 12 2.45 20.24 71.01
N PHE A 13 3.04 19.73 72.11
CA PHE A 13 3.92 20.32 73.17
C PHE A 13 4.48 19.22 74.15
N LEU A 14 5.49 19.59 74.98
CA LEU A 14 5.81 19.12 76.37
C LEU A 14 6.64 17.83 76.68
N CYS A 15 7.30 17.88 77.85
CA CYS A 15 8.05 16.86 78.64
C CYS A 15 9.33 16.24 78.01
N ALA A 16 10.58 16.42 78.47
CA ALA A 16 11.25 17.08 79.63
C ALA A 16 11.59 16.24 80.89
N ALA A 17 12.87 15.83 81.02
CA ALA A 17 13.63 15.49 82.25
C ALA A 17 15.15 15.58 81.93
N LEU A 18 15.98 16.41 82.60
CA LEU A 18 16.83 16.13 83.79
C LEU A 18 17.87 14.99 83.62
N GLY A 19 19.19 15.14 83.87
CA GLY A 19 20.00 16.35 84.14
C GLY A 19 21.32 16.08 84.94
N GLY A 20 22.45 16.74 84.58
CA GLY A 20 23.74 16.71 85.30
C GLY A 20 24.71 15.56 84.91
N VAL A 21 26.02 15.56 85.22
CA VAL A 21 26.85 16.37 86.15
C VAL A 21 28.33 16.47 85.69
N SER A 22 28.96 17.63 85.91
CA SER A 22 30.39 18.00 86.15
C SER A 22 31.59 17.16 85.62
N ALA A 23 32.67 17.88 85.31
CA ALA A 23 33.99 17.37 84.91
C ALA A 23 34.85 16.79 86.05
N VAL A 24 35.81 15.93 85.68
CA VAL A 24 37.01 15.55 86.47
C VAL A 24 38.25 15.62 85.55
N MET A 25 39.43 15.86 86.12
CA MET A 25 40.65 16.29 85.42
C MET A 25 41.90 15.54 85.90
N GLN A 26 42.64 14.90 84.97
CA GLN A 26 44.03 14.43 85.11
C GLN A 26 44.68 14.44 83.70
N LYS A 27 45.84 15.06 83.41
CA LYS A 27 47.21 14.92 83.96
C LYS A 27 47.76 13.49 83.83
N ALA A 28 48.94 13.22 83.27
CA ALA A 28 49.97 14.06 82.63
C ALA A 28 50.83 13.14 81.69
N HIS A 29 51.99 13.45 81.12
CA HIS A 29 52.90 14.61 81.21
C HIS A 29 53.78 14.64 79.94
N ARG A 30 53.94 15.79 79.26
CA ARG A 30 55.12 15.98 78.39
C ARG A 30 56.35 16.17 79.29
N ARG A 31 57.49 15.55 78.95
CA ARG A 31 58.82 15.94 79.46
C ARG A 31 59.67 16.43 78.30
N HIS A 32 60.02 17.71 78.35
CA HIS A 32 61.03 18.32 77.51
C HIS A 32 62.33 18.35 78.31
N LEU A 33 63.44 17.87 77.76
CA LEU A 33 64.78 18.16 78.29
C LEU A 33 65.71 18.47 77.12
N SER A 34 66.20 19.70 77.09
CA SER A 34 67.48 20.02 76.48
C SER A 34 68.57 19.87 77.55
N LEU A 35 69.80 19.52 77.15
CA LEU A 35 70.99 20.26 77.60
C LEU A 35 72.26 19.91 76.80
N HIS A 36 73.15 20.91 76.75
CA HIS A 36 74.57 20.93 76.42
C HIS A 36 75.25 19.80 75.60
N ARG A 37 75.62 20.18 74.38
CA ARG A 37 76.96 20.08 73.78
C ARG A 37 78.09 19.88 74.81
N HIS A 38 78.75 18.72 74.80
CA HIS A 38 80.11 18.54 75.33
C HIS A 38 80.99 17.82 74.30
N ARG A 39 82.32 17.99 74.41
CA ARG A 39 83.31 17.60 73.39
C ARG A 39 84.36 16.70 74.00
N GLU A 40 84.34 15.41 73.67
CA GLU A 40 85.41 14.45 73.99
C GLU A 40 85.82 13.62 72.76
N ARG A 41 87.00 13.00 72.85
CA ARG A 41 87.63 12.25 71.76
C ARG A 41 87.59 10.74 72.03
N GLY A 42 87.03 10.01 71.08
CA GLY A 42 87.54 8.69 70.66
C GLY A 42 87.27 7.48 71.55
N LYS A 43 86.74 6.43 70.92
CA LYS A 43 87.18 5.04 71.09
C LYS A 43 86.77 4.23 69.86
N GLU A 44 87.68 3.40 69.38
CA GLU A 44 87.47 2.50 68.25
C GLU A 44 86.81 1.19 68.72
N GLY A 45 86.31 0.39 67.77
CA GLY A 45 86.00 -1.02 68.01
C GLY A 45 84.58 -1.34 68.49
N GLN A 46 83.59 -1.15 67.63
CA GLN A 46 82.30 -1.86 67.74
C GLN A 46 81.83 -2.33 66.36
N VAL A 47 81.82 -3.65 66.15
CA VAL A 47 81.39 -4.25 64.87
C VAL A 47 79.87 -4.19 64.77
N LEU A 48 79.35 -3.49 63.77
CA LEU A 48 77.92 -3.39 63.50
C LEU A 48 77.45 -4.63 62.74
N HIS A 49 76.73 -5.53 63.42
CA HIS A 49 76.00 -6.61 62.74
C HIS A 49 74.86 -6.01 61.92
N ARG A 50 75.07 -5.88 60.60
CA ARG A 50 74.05 -5.43 59.65
C ARG A 50 73.11 -6.60 59.35
N SER A 51 71.87 -6.53 59.80
CA SER A 51 70.83 -7.46 59.37
C SER A 51 70.61 -7.32 57.86
N LYS A 52 70.67 -8.43 57.09
CA LYS A 52 70.28 -8.46 55.68
C LYS A 52 68.89 -7.82 55.53
N ARG A 53 68.75 -6.85 54.62
CA ARG A 53 67.46 -6.60 53.97
C ARG A 53 67.33 -7.66 52.87
N GLY A 54 66.15 -8.24 52.70
CA GLY A 54 65.89 -9.10 51.53
C GLY A 54 66.04 -8.28 50.25
N TRP A 55 66.53 -8.93 49.19
CA TRP A 55 66.51 -8.35 47.85
C TRP A 55 65.06 -8.25 47.36
N VAL A 56 64.75 -7.21 46.59
CA VAL A 56 63.42 -6.99 45.98
C VAL A 56 63.63 -6.74 44.49
N TRP A 57 64.10 -7.78 43.80
CA TRP A 57 64.31 -7.83 42.35
C TRP A 57 64.06 -9.26 41.88
N ASN A 58 62.83 -9.73 42.08
CA ASN A 58 62.43 -11.12 41.88
C ASN A 58 61.90 -11.37 40.46
N GLN A 59 62.44 -10.67 39.46
CA GLN A 59 62.04 -10.77 38.05
C GLN A 59 63.27 -10.79 37.13
N PHE A 60 63.38 -11.82 36.31
CA PHE A 60 64.25 -11.85 35.12
C PHE A 60 63.40 -11.71 33.85
N PHE A 61 64.05 -11.40 32.74
CA PHE A 61 63.41 -11.22 31.43
C PHE A 61 64.13 -12.05 30.37
N VAL A 62 63.38 -12.67 29.46
CA VAL A 62 63.90 -13.42 28.31
C VAL A 62 63.05 -13.05 27.10
N ILE A 63 63.68 -12.71 25.98
CA ILE A 63 62.98 -12.42 24.72
C ILE A 63 62.56 -13.76 24.08
N GLU A 64 61.36 -13.80 23.52
CA GLU A 64 60.84 -14.99 22.83
C GLU A 64 61.46 -15.26 21.45
N GLU A 65 61.07 -16.38 20.84
CA GLU A 65 61.50 -16.84 19.50
C GLU A 65 62.99 -16.62 19.18
N TYR A 66 63.84 -16.78 20.20
CA TYR A 66 65.28 -16.61 20.07
C TYR A 66 65.90 -17.81 19.33
N THR A 67 66.03 -17.69 18.01
CA THR A 67 66.53 -18.72 17.09
C THR A 67 68.05 -18.99 17.15
N GLY A 68 68.68 -18.80 18.32
CA GLY A 68 70.10 -19.09 18.53
C GLY A 68 70.39 -20.57 18.85
N PRO A 69 71.55 -21.11 18.42
CA PRO A 69 71.96 -22.48 18.78
C PRO A 69 72.55 -22.59 20.20
N ASP A 70 72.97 -21.46 20.78
CA ASP A 70 73.52 -21.37 22.13
C ASP A 70 72.42 -20.98 23.15
N PRO A 71 72.39 -21.60 24.35
CA PRO A 71 71.31 -21.37 25.31
C PRO A 71 71.42 -19.99 25.97
N VAL A 72 70.31 -19.25 26.01
CA VAL A 72 70.27 -17.83 26.41
C VAL A 72 70.46 -17.68 27.92
N LEU A 73 71.46 -16.90 28.35
CA LEU A 73 71.66 -16.57 29.76
C LEU A 73 70.52 -15.66 30.27
N VAL A 74 69.62 -16.21 31.08
CA VAL A 74 68.46 -15.54 31.69
C VAL A 74 68.89 -14.66 32.88
N GLY A 75 69.89 -15.11 33.62
CA GLY A 75 70.35 -14.47 34.83
C GLY A 75 71.33 -15.33 35.61
N ARG A 76 71.73 -14.84 36.78
CA ARG A 76 72.66 -15.55 37.67
C ARG A 76 72.21 -15.44 39.12
N LEU A 77 72.07 -16.59 39.78
CA LEU A 77 71.91 -16.69 41.22
C LEU A 77 73.28 -16.64 41.91
N HIS A 78 73.33 -16.01 43.07
CA HIS A 78 74.52 -15.97 43.92
C HIS A 78 74.10 -15.78 45.39
N SER A 79 74.75 -16.49 46.31
CA SER A 79 74.64 -16.26 47.76
C SER A 79 75.93 -15.61 48.27
N ASP A 80 75.83 -14.70 49.23
CA ASP A 80 77.00 -14.11 49.92
C ASP A 80 77.74 -15.10 50.84
N VAL A 81 77.21 -16.31 51.01
CA VAL A 81 77.89 -17.46 51.63
C VAL A 81 78.86 -18.13 50.62
N ASP A 82 78.68 -17.92 49.32
CA ASP A 82 79.51 -18.48 48.26
C ASP A 82 80.87 -17.77 48.19
N SER A 83 81.88 -18.42 48.77
CA SER A 83 83.26 -17.93 48.76
C SER A 83 84.02 -18.25 47.47
N GLY A 84 83.35 -18.79 46.44
CA GLY A 84 83.98 -19.21 45.17
C GLY A 84 84.83 -20.48 45.28
N ASP A 85 84.73 -21.21 46.39
CA ASP A 85 85.46 -22.45 46.66
C ASP A 85 84.79 -23.72 46.08
N GLY A 86 83.56 -23.57 45.55
CA GLY A 86 82.76 -24.63 44.97
C GLY A 86 81.98 -25.48 46.00
N ASN A 87 82.01 -25.16 47.28
CA ASN A 87 81.29 -25.91 48.33
C ASN A 87 79.77 -25.67 48.34
N ILE A 88 79.29 -24.63 47.65
CA ILE A 88 77.86 -24.40 47.41
C ILE A 88 77.41 -25.10 46.13
N LYS A 89 76.17 -25.56 46.13
CA LYS A 89 75.42 -26.03 44.97
C LYS A 89 74.14 -25.22 44.82
N TYR A 90 73.91 -24.68 43.63
CA TYR A 90 72.65 -24.01 43.29
C TYR A 90 71.65 -25.03 42.71
N ILE A 91 70.39 -24.92 43.10
CA ILE A 91 69.27 -25.76 42.65
C ILE A 91 68.13 -24.85 42.21
N LEU A 92 67.50 -25.22 41.09
CA LEU A 92 66.33 -24.57 40.52
C LEU A 92 65.15 -25.54 40.52
N SER A 93 63.95 -25.03 40.80
CA SER A 93 62.69 -25.77 40.88
C SER A 93 61.53 -24.86 40.47
N GLY A 94 60.35 -25.42 40.16
CA GLY A 94 59.20 -24.66 39.66
C GLY A 94 58.94 -24.90 38.16
N GLU A 95 58.26 -23.95 37.53
CA GLU A 95 57.75 -24.06 36.16
C GLU A 95 58.89 -24.05 35.12
N GLY A 96 58.93 -25.05 34.25
CA GLY A 96 60.01 -25.20 33.25
C GLY A 96 61.40 -25.56 33.81
N ALA A 97 61.55 -25.72 35.14
CA ALA A 97 62.85 -26.01 35.75
C ALA A 97 63.43 -27.36 35.26
N GLY A 98 64.66 -27.34 34.75
CA GLY A 98 65.37 -28.51 34.23
C GLY A 98 64.94 -28.98 32.83
N THR A 99 63.98 -28.31 32.19
CA THR A 99 63.47 -28.66 30.83
C THR A 99 63.43 -27.48 29.87
N ILE A 100 63.16 -26.28 30.39
CA ILE A 100 63.20 -24.98 29.71
C ILE A 100 64.33 -24.16 30.31
N PHE A 101 64.38 -24.05 31.65
CA PHE A 101 65.39 -23.30 32.39
C PHE A 101 66.37 -24.24 33.09
N VAL A 102 67.64 -24.20 32.70
CA VAL A 102 68.71 -25.05 33.24
C VAL A 102 69.72 -24.19 33.99
N ILE A 103 69.98 -24.53 35.26
CA ILE A 103 70.98 -23.86 36.09
C ILE A 103 72.31 -24.63 36.13
N ASP A 104 73.41 -23.91 35.99
CA ASP A 104 74.74 -24.43 36.32
C ASP A 104 74.89 -24.52 37.85
N ASP A 105 75.04 -25.74 38.35
CA ASP A 105 75.07 -26.06 39.77
C ASP A 105 76.29 -25.49 40.51
N LYS A 106 77.31 -24.96 39.81
CA LYS A 106 78.51 -24.30 40.36
C LYS A 106 78.48 -22.79 40.18
N THR A 107 78.18 -22.28 38.99
CA THR A 107 78.26 -20.83 38.73
C THR A 107 76.99 -20.08 39.14
N GLY A 108 75.85 -20.77 39.23
CA GLY A 108 74.53 -20.17 39.47
C GLY A 108 73.89 -19.53 38.23
N ASN A 109 74.53 -19.64 37.06
CA ASN A 109 73.98 -19.13 35.79
C ASN A 109 72.75 -19.96 35.35
N ILE A 110 71.62 -19.29 35.12
CA ILE A 110 70.40 -19.89 34.58
C ILE A 110 70.35 -19.60 33.08
N HIS A 111 70.17 -20.63 32.26
CA HIS A 111 70.00 -20.49 30.81
C HIS A 111 68.66 -21.06 30.35
N ALA A 112 68.03 -20.41 29.37
CA ALA A 112 66.94 -20.97 28.60
C ALA A 112 67.51 -21.90 27.51
N THR A 113 67.06 -23.16 27.48
CA THR A 113 67.56 -24.22 26.57
C THR A 113 66.55 -24.60 25.50
N LYS A 114 65.51 -23.79 25.30
CA LYS A 114 64.50 -23.87 24.26
C LYS A 114 64.13 -22.46 23.80
N THR A 115 63.46 -22.35 22.65
CA THR A 115 62.63 -21.18 22.37
C THR A 115 61.53 -21.05 23.42
N LEU A 116 61.02 -19.82 23.55
CA LEU A 116 59.87 -19.45 24.36
C LEU A 116 58.87 -18.77 23.42
N ASP A 117 57.61 -18.83 23.82
CA ASP A 117 56.42 -18.31 23.15
C ASP A 117 55.58 -17.68 24.29
N ARG A 118 55.25 -16.38 24.18
CA ARG A 118 54.57 -15.59 25.20
C ARG A 118 53.06 -15.82 25.16
N GLU A 119 52.51 -16.12 23.98
CA GLU A 119 51.10 -16.45 23.74
C GLU A 119 50.75 -17.81 24.36
N GLU A 120 51.68 -18.77 24.35
CA GLU A 120 51.62 -20.02 25.12
C GLU A 120 51.84 -19.75 26.62
N GLN A 121 52.94 -19.09 27.02
CA GLN A 121 53.21 -18.79 28.44
C GLN A 121 54.08 -17.54 28.69
N ALA A 122 53.43 -16.39 28.85
CA ALA A 122 54.04 -15.08 29.14
C ALA A 122 54.92 -14.99 30.41
N GLN A 123 54.76 -15.87 31.41
CA GLN A 123 55.63 -15.88 32.60
C GLN A 123 55.75 -17.26 33.27
N TYR A 124 56.90 -17.50 33.89
CA TYR A 124 57.26 -18.74 34.58
C TYR A 124 57.68 -18.46 36.03
N THR A 125 57.11 -19.19 36.98
CA THR A 125 57.37 -19.05 38.42
C THR A 125 58.39 -20.08 38.88
N LEU A 126 59.53 -19.60 39.37
CA LEU A 126 60.69 -20.41 39.72
C LEU A 126 61.13 -20.18 41.16
N THR A 127 61.56 -21.26 41.82
CA THR A 127 62.13 -21.24 43.17
C THR A 127 63.60 -21.65 43.13
N ALA A 128 64.45 -20.71 43.53
CA ALA A 128 65.87 -20.90 43.78
C ALA A 128 66.14 -21.49 45.17
N GLN A 129 67.16 -22.35 45.29
CA GLN A 129 67.74 -22.70 46.58
C GLN A 129 69.26 -22.92 46.49
N ALA A 130 70.00 -22.39 47.46
CA ALA A 130 71.42 -22.67 47.65
C ALA A 130 71.61 -23.72 48.76
N VAL A 131 72.30 -24.81 48.46
CA VAL A 131 72.58 -25.92 49.40
C VAL A 131 74.07 -26.22 49.50
N ALA A 132 74.50 -26.80 50.61
CA ALA A 132 75.86 -27.32 50.76
C ALA A 132 76.07 -28.55 49.86
N ARG A 133 77.12 -28.57 49.04
CA ARG A 133 77.37 -29.60 48.02
C ARG A 133 77.64 -30.99 48.61
N ASP A 134 78.14 -31.06 49.84
CA ASP A 134 78.51 -32.29 50.54
C ASP A 134 77.31 -32.99 51.22
N THR A 135 76.35 -32.21 51.72
CA THR A 135 75.29 -32.64 52.64
C THR A 135 73.88 -32.31 52.15
N ASN A 136 73.75 -31.56 51.04
CA ASN A 136 72.51 -31.03 50.47
C ASN A 136 71.62 -30.27 51.49
N LYS A 137 72.22 -29.72 52.56
CA LYS A 137 71.52 -28.89 53.54
C LYS A 137 71.32 -27.48 52.97
N PRO A 138 70.12 -26.89 53.08
CA PRO A 138 69.89 -25.48 52.74
C PRO A 138 70.85 -24.56 53.50
N LEU A 139 71.55 -23.70 52.76
CA LEU A 139 72.40 -22.64 53.30
C LEU A 139 71.65 -21.29 53.37
N GLU A 140 70.70 -21.11 52.46
CA GLU A 140 69.76 -19.99 52.40
C GLU A 140 68.33 -20.53 52.33
N PRO A 141 67.30 -19.76 52.72
CA PRO A 141 65.91 -20.12 52.47
C PRO A 141 65.64 -20.20 50.95
N PRO A 142 64.63 -20.98 50.52
CA PRO A 142 64.18 -20.93 49.13
C PRO A 142 63.68 -19.52 48.78
N SER A 143 64.01 -19.06 47.57
CA SER A 143 63.62 -17.73 47.07
C SER A 143 62.87 -17.86 45.76
N GLU A 144 61.63 -17.38 45.75
CA GLU A 144 60.77 -17.34 44.57
C GLU A 144 61.09 -16.13 43.68
N PHE A 145 61.12 -16.35 42.37
CA PHE A 145 61.30 -15.33 41.35
C PHE A 145 60.54 -15.71 40.08
N ILE A 146 60.20 -14.71 39.27
CA ILE A 146 59.47 -14.89 38.01
C ILE A 146 60.45 -14.66 36.85
N VAL A 147 60.38 -15.51 35.82
CA VAL A 147 60.93 -15.19 34.50
C VAL A 147 59.78 -14.72 33.64
N LYS A 148 59.83 -13.46 33.19
CA LYS A 148 58.88 -12.93 32.23
C LYS A 148 59.42 -13.10 30.82
N VAL A 149 58.54 -13.56 29.92
CA VAL A 149 58.82 -13.50 28.49
C VAL A 149 58.63 -12.05 28.02
N GLN A 150 59.51 -11.58 27.14
CA GLN A 150 59.42 -10.29 26.49
C GLN A 150 58.94 -10.47 25.06
N ASP A 151 57.86 -9.73 24.79
CA ASP A 151 57.08 -9.66 23.58
C ASP A 151 57.90 -9.26 22.33
N ILE A 152 57.69 -9.98 21.23
CA ILE A 152 58.05 -9.60 19.86
C ILE A 152 56.76 -9.48 19.06
N ASN A 153 56.69 -8.47 18.18
CA ASN A 153 55.56 -8.31 17.26
C ASN A 153 55.63 -9.33 16.11
N ASP A 154 55.21 -10.59 16.33
CA ASP A 154 55.26 -11.65 15.31
C ASP A 154 53.88 -12.17 14.86
N ASN A 155 52.81 -11.92 15.60
CA ASN A 155 51.44 -12.24 15.17
C ASN A 155 50.82 -11.07 14.37
N PRO A 156 50.22 -11.34 13.19
CA PRO A 156 49.51 -10.30 12.45
C PRO A 156 48.07 -10.11 12.97
N PRO A 157 47.50 -8.89 12.89
CA PRO A 157 46.09 -8.64 13.24
C PRO A 157 45.10 -9.52 12.46
N GLU A 158 44.13 -10.15 13.12
CA GLU A 158 43.10 -10.99 12.50
C GLU A 158 41.68 -10.44 12.70
N PHE A 159 40.85 -10.48 11.64
CA PHE A 159 39.44 -10.07 11.69
C PHE A 159 38.50 -11.27 11.92
N LEU A 160 38.22 -11.61 13.18
CA LEU A 160 37.41 -12.77 13.61
C LEU A 160 35.98 -12.87 13.03
N HIS A 161 35.46 -11.81 12.40
CA HIS A 161 34.08 -11.72 11.90
C HIS A 161 34.00 -11.27 10.42
N GLY A 162 35.09 -11.35 9.66
CA GLY A 162 35.08 -11.08 8.22
C GLY A 162 34.54 -12.26 7.38
N PRO A 163 33.95 -12.02 6.19
CA PRO A 163 33.65 -10.73 5.59
C PRO A 163 32.41 -10.07 6.22
N TYR A 164 32.42 -8.75 6.30
CA TYR A 164 31.33 -7.98 6.92
C TYR A 164 30.29 -7.53 5.89
N TYR A 165 29.02 -7.45 6.31
CA TYR A 165 27.92 -6.92 5.51
C TYR A 165 27.21 -5.80 6.25
N ALA A 166 27.03 -4.66 5.61
CA ALA A 166 26.40 -3.48 6.22
C ALA A 166 25.35 -2.85 5.29
N ARG A 167 24.43 -2.11 5.91
CA ARG A 167 23.37 -1.36 5.23
C ARG A 167 23.32 0.06 5.78
N VAL A 168 23.18 1.04 4.90
CA VAL A 168 23.02 2.45 5.27
C VAL A 168 22.01 3.10 4.34
N PRO A 169 21.08 3.95 4.84
CA PRO A 169 20.19 4.70 3.96
C PRO A 169 20.97 5.58 2.99
N GLU A 170 20.51 5.66 1.76
CA GLU A 170 21.01 6.66 0.84
C GLU A 170 20.68 8.09 1.28
N MET A 171 21.38 9.05 0.68
CA MET A 171 21.40 10.47 1.08
C MET A 171 21.70 10.69 2.57
N SER A 172 22.29 9.71 3.26
CA SER A 172 22.76 9.85 4.64
C SER A 172 23.79 10.97 4.77
N ASN A 173 23.64 11.77 5.83
CA ASN A 173 24.59 12.84 6.17
C ASN A 173 26.01 12.29 6.31
N VAL A 174 27.02 13.10 5.94
CA VAL A 174 28.44 12.78 6.15
C VAL A 174 28.70 12.56 7.65
N GLY A 175 29.46 11.51 7.99
CA GLY A 175 29.75 11.09 9.36
C GLY A 175 28.77 10.07 9.95
N THR A 176 27.72 9.69 9.21
CA THR A 176 26.76 8.64 9.61
C THR A 176 27.51 7.32 9.80
N SER A 177 27.32 6.69 10.96
CA SER A 177 27.95 5.40 11.30
C SER A 177 27.29 4.27 10.52
N VAL A 178 28.09 3.43 9.85
CA VAL A 178 27.61 2.33 9.00
C VAL A 178 27.77 0.99 9.69
N ILE A 179 28.99 0.68 10.15
CA ILE A 179 29.34 -0.55 10.86
C ILE A 179 30.65 -0.34 11.62
N THR A 180 30.88 -1.10 12.69
CA THR A 180 32.19 -1.20 13.35
C THR A 180 32.82 -2.52 12.97
N VAL A 181 34.06 -2.50 12.46
CA VAL A 181 34.86 -3.72 12.25
C VAL A 181 35.89 -3.85 13.35
N THR A 182 36.14 -5.08 13.79
CA THR A 182 37.08 -5.39 14.87
C THR A 182 38.08 -6.44 14.42
N ALA A 183 39.36 -6.09 14.49
CA ALA A 183 40.43 -7.06 14.50
C ALA A 183 40.91 -7.29 15.93
N SER A 184 41.45 -8.48 16.18
CA SER A 184 42.19 -8.86 17.38
C SER A 184 43.63 -9.15 17.02
N ASP A 185 44.50 -9.00 17.98
CA ASP A 185 45.94 -9.22 17.88
C ASP A 185 46.35 -10.05 19.11
N ALA A 186 47.35 -10.90 18.98
CA ALA A 186 47.75 -11.83 20.04
C ALA A 186 48.77 -11.19 20.99
N ASP A 187 49.62 -10.30 20.47
CA ASP A 187 50.79 -9.71 21.12
C ASP A 187 50.42 -8.84 22.36
N ASP A 188 51.40 -8.38 23.13
CA ASP A 188 51.19 -7.50 24.28
C ASP A 188 50.91 -6.06 23.82
N PRO A 189 49.73 -5.47 24.09
CA PRO A 189 49.44 -4.10 23.72
C PRO A 189 50.21 -3.06 24.57
N THR A 190 50.89 -3.49 25.63
CA THR A 190 51.67 -2.63 26.55
C THR A 190 53.18 -2.66 26.30
N TYR A 191 53.71 -3.74 25.73
CA TYR A 191 55.10 -3.82 25.26
C TYR A 191 55.16 -3.39 23.79
N GLY A 192 56.19 -2.63 23.39
CA GLY A 192 56.35 -2.14 22.01
C GLY A 192 55.28 -1.17 21.46
N ASN A 193 54.05 -1.19 21.98
CA ASN A 193 52.80 -0.97 21.25
C ASN A 193 52.51 -2.08 20.20
N SER A 194 52.95 -3.33 20.39
CA SER A 194 52.85 -4.42 19.39
C SER A 194 51.40 -4.61 18.92
N ALA A 195 50.53 -5.20 19.76
CA ALA A 195 49.09 -5.35 19.52
C ALA A 195 48.27 -4.05 19.48
N ARG A 196 48.89 -2.87 19.29
CA ARG A 196 48.18 -1.58 19.21
C ARG A 196 47.70 -1.31 17.78
N LEU A 197 46.49 -1.79 17.51
CA LEU A 197 45.85 -1.64 16.20
C LEU A 197 45.52 -0.20 15.81
N VAL A 198 45.71 0.09 14.52
CA VAL A 198 45.23 1.27 13.79
C VAL A 198 44.53 0.82 12.51
N TYR A 199 43.29 1.26 12.33
CA TYR A 199 42.45 0.93 11.17
C TYR A 199 42.65 1.93 10.03
N SER A 200 42.73 1.43 8.80
CA SER A 200 42.83 2.23 7.58
C SER A 200 41.96 1.63 6.45
N ILE A 201 41.68 2.43 5.42
CA ILE A 201 40.85 2.02 4.27
C ILE A 201 41.73 1.93 3.02
N LEU A 202 41.83 0.73 2.43
CA LEU A 202 42.61 0.48 1.21
C LEU A 202 41.78 0.69 -0.06
N GLN A 203 40.47 0.40 0.02
CA GLN A 203 39.52 0.58 -1.07
C GLN A 203 38.17 1.05 -0.50
N GLY A 204 37.49 1.98 -1.17
CA GLY A 204 36.19 2.52 -0.74
C GLY A 204 36.17 4.04 -0.52
N GLN A 205 37.32 4.71 -0.53
CA GLN A 205 37.39 6.17 -0.69
C GLN A 205 36.94 6.58 -2.11
N PRO A 206 36.36 7.77 -2.31
CA PRO A 206 36.05 8.80 -1.30
C PRO A 206 34.71 8.58 -0.56
N TYR A 207 34.00 7.49 -0.83
CA TYR A 207 32.64 7.24 -0.32
C TYR A 207 32.59 7.04 1.19
N PHE A 208 33.57 6.31 1.74
CA PHE A 208 33.64 5.96 3.17
C PHE A 208 34.95 6.40 3.82
N SER A 209 34.89 6.54 5.13
CA SER A 209 36.02 6.78 6.05
C SER A 209 35.98 5.75 7.18
N VAL A 210 37.12 5.47 7.82
CA VAL A 210 37.19 4.62 9.02
C VAL A 210 37.87 5.40 10.13
N GLU A 211 37.32 5.33 11.33
CA GLU A 211 37.87 5.97 12.53
C GLU A 211 39.07 5.15 13.05
N PRO A 212 40.32 5.66 13.00
CA PRO A 212 41.50 4.79 13.05
C PRO A 212 41.74 4.05 14.37
N GLN A 213 41.09 4.45 15.47
CA GLN A 213 41.25 3.80 16.78
C GLN A 213 40.08 2.89 17.17
N THR A 214 38.94 2.98 16.47
CA THR A 214 37.68 2.31 16.86
C THR A 214 37.16 1.32 15.81
N GLY A 215 37.67 1.38 14.58
CA GLY A 215 37.17 0.57 13.46
C GLY A 215 35.77 0.98 12.98
N VAL A 216 35.22 2.12 13.44
CA VAL A 216 33.90 2.62 13.02
C VAL A 216 34.00 3.18 11.60
N ILE A 217 33.30 2.55 10.66
CA ILE A 217 33.17 3.01 9.28
C ILE A 217 32.04 4.03 9.20
N ARG A 218 32.29 5.17 8.55
CA ARG A 218 31.34 6.28 8.38
C ARG A 218 31.24 6.72 6.93
N THR A 219 30.07 7.22 6.53
CA THR A 219 29.89 7.94 5.26
C THR A 219 30.82 9.15 5.19
N ALA A 220 31.51 9.32 4.06
CA ALA A 220 32.44 10.43 3.82
C ALA A 220 31.98 11.33 2.65
N LEU A 221 31.31 10.76 1.65
CA LEU A 221 30.70 11.51 0.55
C LEU A 221 29.22 11.83 0.87
N PRO A 222 28.75 13.08 0.69
CA PRO A 222 27.32 13.41 0.76
C PRO A 222 26.57 12.90 -0.47
N ASN A 223 25.24 12.81 -0.38
CA ASN A 223 24.34 12.50 -1.51
C ASN A 223 24.76 11.24 -2.28
N MET A 224 25.15 10.19 -1.56
CA MET A 224 25.23 8.85 -2.13
C MET A 224 23.81 8.38 -2.49
N ASP A 225 23.69 7.77 -3.66
CA ASP A 225 22.47 7.59 -4.46
C ASP A 225 22.46 6.15 -5.00
N ARG A 226 21.37 5.41 -4.76
CA ARG A 226 21.24 3.98 -5.00
C ARG A 226 20.92 3.67 -6.47
N GLU A 227 20.13 4.51 -7.11
CA GLU A 227 19.74 4.47 -8.53
C GLU A 227 20.99 4.57 -9.42
N ALA A 228 21.94 5.40 -9.01
CA ALA A 228 23.27 5.53 -9.60
C ALA A 228 24.18 4.36 -9.18
N ARG A 229 24.24 4.00 -7.89
CA ARG A 229 25.05 2.87 -7.40
C ARG A 229 24.61 2.32 -6.03
N GLN A 230 23.98 1.15 -6.03
CA GLN A 230 23.53 0.47 -4.81
C GLN A 230 24.64 -0.20 -3.95
N GLU A 231 25.72 -0.74 -4.54
CA GLU A 231 26.71 -1.57 -3.81
C GLU A 231 28.15 -1.02 -3.83
N TYR A 232 28.80 -1.06 -2.67
CA TYR A 232 30.16 -0.59 -2.44
C TYR A 232 30.98 -1.63 -1.66
N ASP A 233 32.03 -2.13 -2.30
CA ASP A 233 32.97 -3.07 -1.70
C ASP A 233 34.16 -2.30 -1.12
N VAL A 234 34.24 -2.31 0.22
CA VAL A 234 35.22 -1.58 1.01
C VAL A 234 36.24 -2.56 1.60
N VAL A 235 37.52 -2.25 1.46
CA VAL A 235 38.60 -3.06 2.04
C VAL A 235 39.23 -2.28 3.18
N ILE A 236 39.12 -2.82 4.39
CA ILE A 236 39.73 -2.27 5.61
C ILE A 236 40.99 -3.06 5.94
N GLN A 237 42.03 -2.34 6.35
CA GLN A 237 43.25 -2.89 6.93
C GLN A 237 43.26 -2.58 8.43
N ALA A 238 43.62 -3.55 9.26
CA ALA A 238 44.09 -3.31 10.62
C ALA A 238 45.61 -3.45 10.63
N LYS A 239 46.31 -2.47 11.17
CA LYS A 239 47.77 -2.48 11.27
C LYS A 239 48.21 -2.36 12.74
N ASP A 240 49.09 -3.25 13.16
CA ASP A 240 49.72 -3.27 14.50
C ASP A 240 50.73 -2.12 14.68
N MET A 241 51.54 -2.15 15.74
CA MET A 241 52.60 -1.16 16.03
C MET A 241 52.14 0.31 15.98
N GLY A 242 50.88 0.60 16.30
CA GLY A 242 50.30 1.95 16.16
C GLY A 242 50.22 2.45 14.70
N GLY A 243 50.18 1.55 13.72
CA GLY A 243 50.17 1.85 12.28
C GLY A 243 51.54 2.19 11.69
N HIS A 244 52.65 1.97 12.42
CA HIS A 244 53.99 2.30 11.93
C HIS A 244 54.47 1.41 10.77
N MET A 245 55.46 1.88 9.99
CA MET A 245 55.87 1.20 8.75
C MET A 245 56.38 -0.23 8.94
N GLY A 246 57.04 -0.53 10.08
CA GLY A 246 57.59 -1.86 10.37
C GLY A 246 56.55 -2.94 10.74
N GLY A 247 55.32 -2.53 11.06
CA GLY A 247 54.27 -3.42 11.52
C GLY A 247 53.69 -4.38 10.48
N LEU A 248 53.05 -5.45 10.94
CA LEU A 248 52.25 -6.41 10.17
C LEU A 248 50.81 -5.89 10.00
N SER A 249 49.99 -6.57 9.18
CA SER A 249 48.61 -6.13 8.95
C SER A 249 47.66 -7.22 8.48
N GLY A 250 46.46 -7.27 9.09
CA GLY A 250 45.31 -7.97 8.55
C GLY A 250 44.49 -7.11 7.59
N ILE A 251 43.72 -7.76 6.72
CA ILE A 251 42.71 -7.10 5.87
C ILE A 251 41.37 -7.83 5.93
N THR A 252 40.28 -7.09 5.76
CA THR A 252 38.93 -7.64 5.60
C THR A 252 38.15 -6.89 4.52
N GLU A 253 37.27 -7.60 3.83
CA GLU A 253 36.24 -7.00 2.98
C GLU A 253 34.99 -6.64 3.82
N VAL A 254 34.35 -5.53 3.43
CA VAL A 254 33.09 -5.02 3.97
C VAL A 254 32.20 -4.65 2.78
N LYS A 255 31.15 -5.42 2.51
CA LYS A 255 30.16 -5.08 1.47
C LYS A 255 29.09 -4.18 2.08
N ILE A 256 28.99 -2.96 1.58
CA ILE A 256 28.03 -1.95 2.02
C ILE A 256 26.97 -1.77 0.92
N THR A 257 25.71 -2.01 1.28
CA THR A 257 24.55 -1.80 0.39
C THR A 257 23.79 -0.55 0.83
N LEU A 258 23.52 0.37 -0.11
CA LEU A 258 22.59 1.46 0.13
C LEU A 258 21.16 0.91 0.25
N THR A 259 20.44 1.31 1.29
CA THR A 259 19.02 1.01 1.44
C THR A 259 18.18 2.17 0.94
N ASP A 260 17.17 1.79 0.16
CA ASP A 260 16.24 2.64 -0.56
C ASP A 260 15.55 3.70 0.31
N VAL A 261 15.42 4.91 -0.24
CA VAL A 261 14.70 6.05 0.36
C VAL A 261 13.81 6.68 -0.71
N ASN A 262 12.58 7.05 -0.35
CA ASN A 262 11.66 7.74 -1.26
C ASN A 262 12.13 9.18 -1.55
N ASP A 263 12.85 9.36 -2.66
CA ASP A 263 13.27 10.67 -3.18
C ASP A 263 12.82 10.90 -4.63
N ASN A 264 12.51 9.85 -5.40
CA ASN A 264 12.07 9.98 -6.78
C ASN A 264 10.53 10.05 -6.88
N PRO A 265 9.94 11.21 -7.25
CA PRO A 265 8.52 11.24 -7.54
C PRO A 265 8.21 10.44 -8.81
N PRO A 266 7.09 9.68 -8.85
CA PRO A 266 6.69 8.89 -10.01
C PRO A 266 6.35 9.80 -11.18
N LYS A 267 6.94 9.56 -12.35
CA LYS A 267 6.84 10.42 -13.54
C LYS A 267 6.20 9.70 -14.72
N PHE A 268 5.26 10.33 -15.41
CA PHE A 268 4.75 9.82 -16.68
C PHE A 268 5.75 10.05 -17.82
N PRO A 269 6.09 9.03 -18.64
CA PRO A 269 6.93 9.21 -19.83
C PRO A 269 6.33 10.16 -20.89
N GLN A 270 5.02 10.46 -20.81
CA GLN A 270 4.32 11.37 -21.71
C GLN A 270 3.35 12.24 -20.89
N SER A 271 3.33 13.55 -21.16
CA SER A 271 2.37 14.48 -20.53
C SER A 271 0.96 14.40 -21.11
N VAL A 272 0.82 13.83 -22.32
CA VAL A 272 -0.45 13.60 -23.00
C VAL A 272 -0.47 12.20 -23.60
N TYR A 273 -1.48 11.40 -23.24
CA TYR A 273 -1.78 10.11 -23.86
C TYR A 273 -3.02 10.27 -24.74
N ASN A 274 -2.95 9.83 -26.00
CA ASN A 274 -4.12 9.74 -26.87
C ASN A 274 -4.57 8.27 -26.91
N MET A 275 -5.83 8.03 -26.59
CA MET A 275 -6.50 6.74 -26.66
C MET A 275 -7.74 6.88 -27.57
N ALA A 276 -8.24 5.74 -28.05
CA ALA A 276 -9.46 5.67 -28.84
C ALA A 276 -10.37 4.57 -28.28
N ILE A 277 -11.68 4.77 -28.35
CA ILE A 277 -12.67 3.74 -28.03
C ILE A 277 -13.86 3.89 -28.96
N SER A 278 -14.32 2.79 -29.56
CA SER A 278 -15.56 2.79 -30.33
C SER A 278 -16.78 2.78 -29.40
N GLU A 279 -17.91 3.32 -29.85
CA GLU A 279 -19.12 3.38 -29.03
C GLU A 279 -19.90 2.07 -28.89
N ASP A 280 -19.59 1.08 -29.75
CA ASP A 280 -20.07 -0.31 -29.62
C ASP A 280 -19.64 -0.98 -28.30
N LYS A 281 -18.68 -0.37 -27.59
CA LYS A 281 -18.03 -0.90 -26.39
C LYS A 281 -18.97 -0.91 -25.19
N VAL A 282 -19.09 -2.08 -24.57
CA VAL A 282 -19.87 -2.24 -23.34
C VAL A 282 -19.11 -1.77 -22.10
N PRO A 283 -19.81 -1.23 -21.07
CA PRO A 283 -19.20 -0.91 -19.79
C PRO A 283 -18.47 -2.11 -19.17
N GLY A 284 -17.25 -1.88 -18.70
CA GLY A 284 -16.31 -2.88 -18.20
C GLY A 284 -15.12 -3.14 -19.13
N GLU A 285 -15.22 -2.83 -20.43
CA GLU A 285 -14.11 -2.97 -21.38
C GLU A 285 -12.98 -1.94 -21.17
N GLU A 286 -11.78 -2.30 -21.63
CA GLU A 286 -10.54 -1.53 -21.48
C GLU A 286 -10.39 -0.49 -22.60
N VAL A 287 -10.19 0.77 -22.23
CA VAL A 287 -9.92 1.91 -23.13
C VAL A 287 -8.43 1.98 -23.48
N GLY A 288 -7.58 1.57 -22.54
CA GLY A 288 -6.13 1.57 -22.68
C GLY A 288 -5.40 1.65 -21.33
N ARG A 289 -4.07 1.63 -21.41
CA ARG A 289 -3.18 1.61 -20.25
C ARG A 289 -2.21 2.79 -20.26
N LEU A 290 -1.82 3.24 -19.08
CA LEU A 290 -0.70 4.14 -18.88
C LEU A 290 0.10 3.76 -17.63
N LYS A 291 1.37 4.14 -17.61
CA LYS A 291 2.30 3.84 -16.51
C LYS A 291 3.11 5.08 -16.17
N ALA A 292 3.08 5.48 -14.90
CA ALA A 292 4.13 6.34 -14.38
C ALA A 292 5.32 5.45 -13.98
N LYS A 293 6.54 5.91 -14.28
CA LYS A 293 7.76 5.27 -13.83
C LYS A 293 8.20 5.94 -12.53
N ASP A 294 8.14 5.18 -11.45
CA ASP A 294 8.92 5.42 -10.24
C ASP A 294 10.32 4.78 -10.41
N LEU A 295 11.32 5.24 -9.67
CA LEU A 295 12.68 4.67 -9.66
C LEU A 295 12.99 3.89 -8.37
N ASP A 296 12.27 4.20 -7.30
CA ASP A 296 12.54 3.70 -5.95
C ASP A 296 12.01 2.25 -5.79
N LEU A 297 12.41 1.57 -4.71
CA LEU A 297 12.28 0.11 -4.58
C LEU A 297 11.31 -0.32 -3.47
N GLY A 298 10.52 -1.36 -3.77
CA GLY A 298 9.56 -1.91 -2.83
C GLY A 298 8.40 -0.95 -2.59
N GLU A 299 8.09 -0.65 -1.33
CA GLU A 299 6.99 0.26 -0.99
C GLU A 299 7.24 1.71 -1.44
N ASN A 300 8.50 2.15 -1.44
CA ASN A 300 8.88 3.47 -1.93
C ASN A 300 8.69 3.63 -3.43
N GLY A 301 8.60 2.56 -4.21
CA GLY A 301 8.31 2.60 -5.66
C GLY A 301 6.84 2.39 -6.04
N LEU A 302 5.92 2.33 -5.07
CA LEU A 302 4.51 2.03 -5.34
C LEU A 302 3.74 3.24 -5.85
N VAL A 303 3.27 3.18 -7.10
CA VAL A 303 2.39 4.22 -7.66
C VAL A 303 0.92 3.93 -7.38
N GLU A 304 0.20 4.88 -6.79
CA GLU A 304 -1.27 4.97 -6.81
C GLU A 304 -1.72 5.90 -7.97
N TYR A 305 -2.84 5.57 -8.63
CA TYR A 305 -3.36 6.33 -9.75
C TYR A 305 -4.82 6.77 -9.52
N ARG A 306 -5.13 8.03 -9.81
CA ARG A 306 -6.50 8.57 -9.71
C ARG A 306 -6.79 9.62 -10.78
N PHE A 307 -8.07 9.79 -11.14
CA PHE A 307 -8.50 10.98 -11.87
C PHE A 307 -8.63 12.17 -10.91
N VAL A 308 -8.15 13.34 -11.32
CA VAL A 308 -8.20 14.58 -10.50
C VAL A 308 -9.02 15.70 -11.13
N GLU A 309 -9.06 15.79 -12.46
CA GLU A 309 -9.92 16.71 -13.21
C GLU A 309 -10.23 16.13 -14.60
N GLY A 310 -11.28 16.65 -15.24
CA GLY A 310 -11.68 16.26 -16.59
C GLY A 310 -13.17 15.93 -16.72
N ASP A 311 -13.64 15.92 -17.96
CA ASP A 311 -15.02 15.71 -18.33
C ASP A 311 -15.37 14.23 -18.63
N GLY A 312 -14.37 13.35 -18.69
CA GLY A 312 -14.56 11.90 -18.76
C GLY A 312 -14.80 11.21 -17.41
N MET A 313 -14.63 11.88 -16.26
CA MET A 313 -14.68 11.25 -14.93
C MET A 313 -16.04 10.61 -14.56
N GLY A 314 -17.12 10.95 -15.26
CA GLY A 314 -18.45 10.32 -15.09
C GLY A 314 -18.71 9.11 -16.00
N VAL A 315 -17.83 8.86 -16.97
CA VAL A 315 -17.99 7.89 -18.08
C VAL A 315 -16.85 6.87 -18.11
N LEU A 316 -15.67 7.25 -17.61
CA LEU A 316 -14.49 6.41 -17.46
C LEU A 316 -14.25 6.04 -16.00
N GLU A 317 -13.57 4.93 -15.75
CA GLU A 317 -12.96 4.62 -14.47
C GLU A 317 -11.51 4.18 -14.63
N ILE A 318 -10.75 4.27 -13.54
CA ILE A 318 -9.34 3.91 -13.48
C ILE A 318 -9.17 2.79 -12.44
N SER A 319 -8.45 1.75 -12.82
CA SER A 319 -8.12 0.59 -11.99
C SER A 319 -6.63 0.32 -12.08
N LYS A 320 -6.02 -0.22 -11.03
CA LYS A 320 -4.59 -0.59 -11.05
C LYS A 320 -4.46 -2.09 -11.32
N ASP A 321 -3.63 -2.45 -12.29
CA ASP A 321 -3.29 -3.84 -12.58
C ASP A 321 -2.35 -4.37 -11.49
N SER A 322 -2.68 -5.52 -10.89
CA SER A 322 -1.88 -6.10 -9.80
C SER A 322 -0.55 -6.69 -10.27
N GLU A 323 -0.48 -7.18 -11.51
CA GLU A 323 0.72 -7.82 -12.07
C GLU A 323 1.64 -6.79 -12.72
N THR A 324 1.10 -5.91 -13.58
CA THR A 324 1.91 -4.93 -14.31
C THR A 324 2.14 -3.63 -13.56
N GLN A 325 1.38 -3.34 -12.48
CA GLN A 325 1.38 -2.08 -11.72
C GLN A 325 1.02 -0.85 -12.59
N GLU A 326 0.24 -1.05 -13.65
CA GLU A 326 -0.21 -0.02 -14.58
C GLU A 326 -1.60 0.52 -14.21
N ALA A 327 -1.88 1.74 -14.64
CA ALA A 327 -3.24 2.26 -14.67
C ALA A 327 -3.97 1.71 -15.91
N VAL A 328 -5.02 0.95 -15.67
CA VAL A 328 -5.95 0.44 -16.69
C VAL A 328 -7.21 1.30 -16.64
N ILE A 329 -7.43 2.06 -17.71
CA ILE A 329 -8.63 2.89 -17.89
C ILE A 329 -9.71 2.03 -18.55
N LYS A 330 -10.92 2.05 -17.98
CA LYS A 330 -12.06 1.27 -18.43
C LYS A 330 -13.28 2.13 -18.65
N LEU A 331 -14.18 1.63 -19.51
CA LEU A 331 -15.46 2.27 -19.78
C LEU A 331 -16.44 1.98 -18.63
N LYS A 332 -16.97 3.02 -17.99
CA LYS A 332 -17.92 2.91 -16.85
C LYS A 332 -19.38 3.07 -17.28
N ARG A 333 -19.62 3.77 -18.38
CA ARG A 333 -20.93 4.00 -19.03
C ARG A 333 -20.71 4.02 -20.53
N THR A 334 -21.73 3.68 -21.31
CA THR A 334 -21.69 3.82 -22.76
C THR A 334 -21.32 5.25 -23.16
N VAL A 335 -20.56 5.38 -24.24
CA VAL A 335 -20.36 6.65 -24.95
C VAL A 335 -21.34 6.74 -26.11
N ASP A 336 -21.36 7.90 -26.75
CA ASP A 336 -22.24 8.30 -27.85
C ASP A 336 -21.42 9.39 -28.59
N TYR A 337 -21.04 9.09 -29.83
CA TYR A 337 -20.14 9.87 -30.65
C TYR A 337 -20.83 11.16 -31.12
N GLU A 338 -22.06 11.06 -31.63
CA GLU A 338 -22.91 12.19 -32.05
C GLU A 338 -23.09 13.24 -30.95
N THR A 339 -23.33 12.80 -29.72
CA THR A 339 -23.33 13.65 -28.53
C THR A 339 -21.93 14.13 -28.18
N LYS A 340 -20.91 13.26 -28.20
CA LYS A 340 -19.56 13.63 -27.73
C LYS A 340 -18.36 12.78 -28.25
N LYS A 341 -17.82 13.24 -29.37
CA LYS A 341 -16.62 12.69 -30.08
C LYS A 341 -15.27 12.71 -29.31
N THR A 342 -15.19 13.23 -28.07
CA THR A 342 -13.95 13.30 -27.28
C THR A 342 -14.22 13.49 -25.79
N TYR A 343 -13.48 12.77 -24.95
CA TYR A 343 -13.38 12.99 -23.50
C TYR A 343 -11.93 13.27 -23.07
N THR A 344 -11.78 14.03 -21.99
CA THR A 344 -10.49 14.34 -21.36
C THR A 344 -10.53 14.01 -19.88
N VAL A 345 -9.48 13.35 -19.39
CA VAL A 345 -9.25 13.10 -17.96
C VAL A 345 -7.78 13.29 -17.62
N LYS A 346 -7.50 13.95 -16.51
CA LYS A 346 -6.15 14.08 -15.98
C LYS A 346 -5.94 13.00 -14.93
N VAL A 347 -4.99 12.13 -15.19
CA VAL A 347 -4.54 11.10 -14.26
C VAL A 347 -3.41 11.70 -13.42
N GLU A 348 -3.57 11.65 -12.11
CA GLU A 348 -2.49 11.86 -11.16
C GLU A 348 -1.92 10.50 -10.78
N ALA A 349 -0.60 10.36 -10.91
CA ALA A 349 0.19 9.31 -10.28
C ALA A 349 0.78 9.90 -9.00
N SER A 350 0.59 9.23 -7.87
CA SER A 350 1.12 9.67 -6.58
C SER A 350 1.70 8.50 -5.81
N ASN A 351 2.81 8.75 -5.11
CA ASN A 351 3.39 7.78 -4.20
C ASN A 351 2.69 7.86 -2.83
N PRO A 352 2.26 6.75 -2.21
CA PRO A 352 1.57 6.76 -0.93
C PRO A 352 2.53 6.96 0.26
N HIS A 353 3.82 6.61 0.12
CA HIS A 353 4.76 6.50 1.24
C HIS A 353 5.74 7.69 1.30
N VAL A 354 5.19 8.90 1.32
CA VAL A 354 5.94 10.16 1.19
C VAL A 354 6.86 10.47 2.38
N ASP A 355 8.17 10.60 2.14
CA ASP A 355 9.10 11.09 3.16
C ASP A 355 9.04 12.63 3.30
N SER A 356 8.79 13.09 4.53
CA SER A 356 8.85 14.49 4.95
C SER A 356 10.15 15.23 4.59
N ARG A 357 11.30 14.53 4.50
CA ARG A 357 12.63 15.12 4.26
C ARG A 357 12.74 15.79 2.89
N PHE A 358 12.20 15.17 1.83
CA PHE A 358 12.33 15.65 0.45
C PHE A 358 11.04 16.30 -0.09
N MET A 359 10.02 16.54 0.76
CA MET A 359 8.83 17.36 0.41
C MET A 359 9.18 18.77 -0.10
N ALA A 360 10.39 19.27 0.20
CA ALA A 360 10.91 20.54 -0.29
C ALA A 360 11.46 20.48 -1.72
N TRP A 361 11.71 19.28 -2.28
CA TRP A 361 12.34 19.09 -3.60
C TRP A 361 11.33 18.96 -4.74
N GLY A 362 10.10 18.55 -4.44
CA GLY A 362 9.02 18.53 -5.43
C GLY A 362 7.71 17.93 -4.91
N PRO A 363 6.65 17.95 -5.74
CA PRO A 363 5.47 17.13 -5.49
C PRO A 363 5.84 15.64 -5.68
N TYR A 364 5.50 14.79 -4.71
CA TYR A 364 5.60 13.31 -4.81
C TYR A 364 4.51 12.69 -5.71
N LYS A 365 4.23 13.38 -6.82
CA LYS A 365 3.16 13.09 -7.74
C LYS A 365 3.35 13.84 -9.06
N ASP A 366 2.96 13.21 -10.15
CA ASP A 366 2.94 13.77 -11.50
C ASP A 366 1.54 13.64 -12.10
N THR A 367 1.24 14.43 -13.15
CA THR A 367 -0.07 14.42 -13.81
C THR A 367 0.03 14.39 -15.33
N ALA A 368 -0.55 13.37 -15.95
CA ALA A 368 -0.70 13.27 -17.39
C ALA A 368 -2.15 13.47 -17.82
N THR A 369 -2.35 14.07 -19.00
CA THR A 369 -3.68 14.23 -19.60
C THR A 369 -3.96 13.09 -20.56
N VAL A 370 -4.98 12.29 -20.27
CA VAL A 370 -5.49 11.28 -21.20
C VAL A 370 -6.62 11.90 -22.01
N LYS A 371 -6.44 11.95 -23.33
CA LYS A 371 -7.47 12.30 -24.31
C LYS A 371 -8.01 11.01 -24.92
N VAL A 372 -9.28 10.72 -24.69
CA VAL A 372 -9.99 9.59 -25.32
C VAL A 372 -10.82 10.16 -26.47
N ASN A 373 -10.47 9.81 -27.70
CA ASN A 373 -11.36 10.04 -28.84
C ASN A 373 -12.43 8.93 -28.84
N VAL A 374 -13.68 9.27 -29.18
CA VAL A 374 -14.68 8.24 -29.51
C VAL A 374 -14.61 7.96 -31.00
N GLU A 375 -14.77 6.70 -31.40
CA GLU A 375 -14.78 6.26 -32.80
C GLU A 375 -16.17 5.76 -33.23
N ASP A 376 -16.72 6.45 -34.23
CA ASP A 376 -18.00 6.21 -34.96
C ASP A 376 -18.22 4.72 -35.31
N ALA A 377 -19.42 4.18 -35.04
CA ALA A 377 -19.77 2.80 -35.41
C ALA A 377 -21.27 2.53 -35.73
N ASP A 378 -21.56 2.29 -37.02
CA ASP A 378 -22.73 1.65 -37.67
C ASP A 378 -23.99 1.45 -36.75
N GLU A 379 -24.71 2.52 -36.43
CA GLU A 379 -25.94 2.48 -35.63
C GLU A 379 -27.24 2.28 -36.46
N PRO A 380 -28.27 1.58 -35.94
CA PRO A 380 -29.54 1.41 -36.65
C PRO A 380 -30.37 2.72 -36.72
N PRO A 381 -30.91 3.10 -37.91
CA PRO A 381 -31.56 4.39 -38.14
C PRO A 381 -32.67 4.79 -37.14
N VAL A 382 -32.48 5.94 -36.49
CA VAL A 382 -33.38 6.44 -35.44
C VAL A 382 -34.63 7.11 -36.02
N PHE A 383 -35.81 6.67 -35.57
CA PHE A 383 -37.10 7.31 -35.91
C PHE A 383 -37.31 8.63 -35.17
N MET A 384 -37.81 9.65 -35.88
CA MET A 384 -38.05 11.01 -35.36
C MET A 384 -39.08 11.07 -34.21
N LEU A 385 -39.93 10.04 -34.04
CA LEU A 385 -40.91 9.92 -32.96
C LEU A 385 -40.94 8.47 -32.46
N PRO A 386 -41.13 8.23 -31.14
CA PRO A 386 -41.17 6.88 -30.56
C PRO A 386 -42.42 6.08 -30.95
N SER A 387 -43.47 6.76 -31.40
CA SER A 387 -44.68 6.18 -31.97
C SER A 387 -45.41 7.21 -32.83
N TYR A 388 -46.02 6.75 -33.92
CA TYR A 388 -46.89 7.58 -34.76
C TYR A 388 -48.35 7.19 -34.54
N THR A 389 -49.25 8.18 -34.58
CA THR A 389 -50.69 7.96 -34.65
C THR A 389 -51.23 8.70 -35.86
N PHE A 390 -51.98 7.99 -36.70
CA PHE A 390 -52.64 8.54 -37.88
C PHE A 390 -54.14 8.21 -37.85
N GLU A 391 -54.94 8.96 -38.61
CA GLU A 391 -56.37 8.73 -38.76
C GLU A 391 -56.72 8.60 -40.24
N VAL A 392 -57.61 7.67 -40.59
CA VAL A 392 -58.10 7.45 -41.96
C VAL A 392 -59.57 7.06 -41.93
N ASP A 393 -60.36 7.63 -42.82
CA ASP A 393 -61.79 7.33 -42.95
C ASP A 393 -61.98 5.94 -43.59
N GLU A 394 -62.93 5.12 -43.14
CA GLU A 394 -62.99 3.72 -43.60
C GLU A 394 -63.33 3.54 -45.08
N ASN A 395 -64.15 4.46 -45.61
CA ASN A 395 -64.49 4.55 -47.02
C ASN A 395 -63.30 5.01 -47.92
N ALA A 396 -62.11 5.24 -47.34
CA ALA A 396 -60.94 5.67 -48.08
C ALA A 396 -60.55 4.67 -49.19
N PRO A 397 -60.55 5.07 -50.47
CA PRO A 397 -60.24 4.16 -51.55
C PRO A 397 -58.79 3.66 -51.48
N SER A 398 -58.54 2.45 -52.00
CA SER A 398 -57.20 1.85 -52.08
C SER A 398 -56.19 2.80 -52.72
N GLY A 399 -55.08 3.07 -52.03
CA GLY A 399 -54.02 4.01 -52.42
C GLY A 399 -54.09 5.36 -51.70
N THR A 400 -55.09 5.59 -50.84
CA THR A 400 -55.21 6.84 -50.06
C THR A 400 -54.03 6.97 -49.08
N PRO A 401 -53.32 8.11 -49.04
CA PRO A 401 -52.22 8.34 -48.10
C PRO A 401 -52.76 8.54 -46.67
N VAL A 402 -52.25 7.74 -45.74
CA VAL A 402 -52.65 7.75 -44.32
C VAL A 402 -51.73 8.64 -43.48
N GLY A 403 -50.43 8.63 -43.80
CA GLY A 403 -49.43 9.36 -43.02
C GLY A 403 -48.01 9.12 -43.54
N ARG A 404 -47.02 9.69 -42.87
CA ARG A 404 -45.60 9.54 -43.19
C ARG A 404 -44.78 9.31 -41.93
N VAL A 405 -43.98 8.25 -41.90
CA VAL A 405 -42.94 8.06 -40.87
C VAL A 405 -41.60 8.55 -41.40
N HIS A 406 -40.67 8.87 -40.49
CA HIS A 406 -39.34 9.31 -40.87
C HIS A 406 -38.32 8.81 -39.84
N ALA A 407 -37.29 8.12 -40.33
CA ALA A 407 -36.04 7.86 -39.63
C ALA A 407 -34.88 8.51 -40.40
N MET A 408 -33.78 8.76 -39.70
CA MET A 408 -32.50 9.09 -40.29
C MET A 408 -31.43 8.14 -39.74
N ASP A 409 -30.40 7.89 -40.53
CA ASP A 409 -29.11 7.47 -39.97
C ASP A 409 -28.52 8.67 -39.20
N THR A 410 -27.93 8.37 -38.04
CA THR A 410 -27.30 9.31 -37.11
C THR A 410 -25.80 9.49 -37.35
N ASP A 411 -25.16 8.50 -37.97
CA ASP A 411 -23.71 8.36 -38.09
C ASP A 411 -23.10 9.42 -39.03
N THR A 412 -21.75 9.56 -39.02
CA THR A 412 -21.07 10.45 -39.99
C THR A 412 -21.32 10.04 -41.45
N SER A 413 -21.67 8.77 -41.66
CA SER A 413 -22.05 8.20 -42.96
C SER A 413 -23.30 8.84 -43.57
N ASN A 414 -24.34 9.05 -42.76
CA ASN A 414 -25.70 9.40 -43.19
C ASN A 414 -26.22 8.51 -44.33
N ASN A 415 -26.17 7.20 -44.10
CA ASN A 415 -26.62 6.15 -45.00
C ASN A 415 -28.11 6.33 -45.35
N PRO A 416 -28.50 6.24 -46.64
CA PRO A 416 -29.88 6.43 -47.04
C PRO A 416 -30.77 5.28 -46.53
N VAL A 417 -31.82 5.65 -45.79
CA VAL A 417 -32.73 4.73 -45.10
C VAL A 417 -33.86 4.24 -46.02
N ARG A 418 -34.22 2.96 -45.90
CA ARG A 418 -35.35 2.31 -46.58
C ARG A 418 -36.41 1.83 -45.57
N TYR A 419 -37.67 2.03 -45.90
CA TYR A 419 -38.81 1.67 -45.04
C TYR A 419 -39.54 0.40 -45.49
N MET A 420 -40.07 -0.37 -44.53
CA MET A 420 -40.88 -1.58 -44.78
C MET A 420 -41.88 -1.84 -43.64
N ILE A 421 -43.10 -2.29 -43.97
CA ILE A 421 -44.04 -2.86 -42.99
C ILE A 421 -43.82 -4.38 -42.93
N PRO A 422 -43.40 -4.98 -41.80
CA PRO A 422 -43.23 -6.42 -41.70
C PRO A 422 -44.58 -7.15 -41.72
N ARG A 423 -44.72 -8.16 -42.58
CA ARG A 423 -45.98 -8.90 -42.82
C ARG A 423 -46.62 -9.55 -41.58
N TYR A 424 -45.88 -9.72 -40.48
CA TYR A 424 -46.43 -10.26 -39.24
C TYR A 424 -47.20 -9.21 -38.42
N THR A 425 -47.07 -7.91 -38.73
CA THR A 425 -47.81 -6.82 -38.06
C THR A 425 -49.07 -6.40 -38.82
N ASP A 426 -49.07 -6.59 -40.14
CA ASP A 426 -50.26 -6.44 -40.98
C ASP A 426 -50.51 -7.74 -41.75
N LEU A 427 -51.18 -8.68 -41.08
CA LEU A 427 -51.55 -9.98 -41.65
C LEU A 427 -52.57 -9.84 -42.80
N GLY A 428 -53.39 -8.78 -42.76
CA GLY A 428 -54.38 -8.50 -43.79
C GLY A 428 -53.76 -7.92 -45.06
N GLN A 429 -52.67 -7.17 -44.95
CA GLN A 429 -52.13 -6.27 -45.99
C GLN A 429 -53.13 -5.13 -46.29
N PHE A 430 -53.64 -4.51 -45.23
CA PHE A 430 -54.47 -3.30 -45.27
C PHE A 430 -53.65 -2.05 -45.65
N PHE A 431 -52.34 -2.05 -45.38
CA PHE A 431 -51.45 -0.93 -45.64
C PHE A 431 -50.18 -1.32 -46.40
N THR A 432 -49.70 -0.39 -47.24
CA THR A 432 -48.36 -0.43 -47.84
C THR A 432 -47.58 0.83 -47.48
N ILE A 433 -46.25 0.74 -47.51
CA ILE A 433 -45.36 1.88 -47.34
C ILE A 433 -44.51 2.09 -48.61
N THR A 434 -44.30 3.33 -49.02
CA THR A 434 -43.33 3.69 -50.06
C THR A 434 -41.91 3.51 -49.49
N PRO A 435 -41.03 2.67 -50.08
CA PRO A 435 -39.74 2.35 -49.46
C PRO A 435 -38.75 3.52 -49.35
N GLU A 436 -38.85 4.51 -50.24
CA GLU A 436 -37.88 5.61 -50.37
C GLU A 436 -38.23 6.85 -49.53
N ASP A 437 -39.51 7.07 -49.23
CA ASP A 437 -39.98 8.28 -48.57
C ASP A 437 -40.75 8.05 -47.25
N GLY A 438 -41.17 6.82 -46.93
CA GLY A 438 -41.87 6.50 -45.68
C GLY A 438 -43.36 6.84 -45.64
N PHE A 439 -44.00 7.20 -46.78
CA PHE A 439 -45.45 7.40 -46.84
C PHE A 439 -46.23 6.08 -46.78
N ILE A 440 -47.17 5.97 -45.85
CA ILE A 440 -48.10 4.86 -45.68
C ILE A 440 -49.39 5.14 -46.47
N LYS A 441 -49.90 4.13 -47.17
CA LYS A 441 -51.13 4.18 -47.99
C LYS A 441 -52.01 2.96 -47.72
N THR A 442 -53.32 3.11 -47.86
CA THR A 442 -54.26 1.97 -47.84
C THR A 442 -54.04 1.05 -49.06
N THR A 443 -54.26 -0.26 -48.90
CA THR A 443 -54.23 -1.25 -50.00
C THR A 443 -55.50 -2.08 -50.12
N GLN A 444 -56.28 -2.17 -49.05
CA GLN A 444 -57.61 -2.79 -49.01
C GLN A 444 -58.61 -1.81 -48.39
N PRO A 445 -59.93 -2.00 -48.60
CA PRO A 445 -60.94 -1.28 -47.83
C PRO A 445 -60.74 -1.52 -46.33
N LEU A 446 -61.13 -0.53 -45.54
CA LEU A 446 -61.18 -0.61 -44.08
C LEU A 446 -62.65 -0.75 -43.65
N ASP A 447 -62.84 -1.19 -42.41
CA ASP A 447 -64.13 -1.55 -41.81
C ASP A 447 -63.94 -1.37 -40.29
N ARG A 448 -64.53 -0.31 -39.72
CA ARG A 448 -64.31 0.10 -38.34
C ARG A 448 -65.09 -0.80 -37.36
N GLU A 449 -66.27 -1.25 -37.74
CA GLU A 449 -67.11 -2.15 -36.93
C GLU A 449 -66.41 -3.49 -36.68
N ASN A 450 -65.63 -3.95 -37.65
CA ASN A 450 -64.72 -5.09 -37.52
C ASN A 450 -63.38 -4.71 -36.85
N GLN A 451 -62.73 -3.60 -37.26
CA GLN A 451 -61.44 -3.18 -36.70
C GLN A 451 -61.19 -1.66 -36.69
N ALA A 452 -61.71 -0.96 -35.66
CA ALA A 452 -61.49 0.47 -35.43
C ALA A 452 -60.01 0.92 -35.26
N TRP A 453 -59.06 0.01 -34.98
CA TRP A 453 -57.65 0.32 -34.76
C TRP A 453 -56.71 -0.72 -35.39
N HIS A 454 -55.83 -0.27 -36.29
CA HIS A 454 -54.75 -1.07 -36.86
C HIS A 454 -53.40 -0.66 -36.26
N ASN A 455 -52.83 -1.51 -35.42
CA ASN A 455 -51.55 -1.27 -34.75
C ASN A 455 -50.43 -2.01 -35.48
N ILE A 456 -49.84 -1.37 -36.49
CA ILE A 456 -48.75 -1.92 -37.29
C ILE A 456 -47.38 -1.49 -36.72
N SER A 457 -46.30 -2.12 -37.17
CA SER A 457 -44.94 -1.59 -36.97
C SER A 457 -44.30 -1.31 -38.31
N VAL A 458 -43.51 -0.24 -38.38
CA VAL A 458 -42.65 0.04 -39.53
C VAL A 458 -41.21 -0.24 -39.12
N SER A 459 -40.52 -1.00 -39.95
CA SER A 459 -39.09 -1.25 -39.91
C SER A 459 -38.36 -0.26 -40.81
N ALA A 460 -37.21 0.23 -40.37
CA ALA A 460 -36.26 1.04 -41.12
C ALA A 460 -34.90 0.35 -41.16
N THR A 461 -34.30 0.28 -42.35
CA THR A 461 -33.02 -0.38 -42.64
C THR A 461 -32.21 0.48 -43.60
N GLU A 462 -30.90 0.59 -43.45
CA GLU A 462 -30.07 1.30 -44.42
C GLU A 462 -29.93 0.55 -45.76
N ILE A 463 -29.55 1.29 -46.79
CA ILE A 463 -29.26 0.74 -48.13
C ILE A 463 -27.76 0.43 -48.23
N GLY A 464 -27.34 -0.68 -47.61
CA GLY A 464 -25.99 -1.25 -47.78
C GLY A 464 -25.31 -1.74 -46.49
N GLY A 465 -25.78 -1.29 -45.33
CA GLY A 465 -25.21 -1.58 -44.00
C GLY A 465 -25.53 -2.98 -43.42
N HIS A 466 -25.07 -3.21 -42.19
CA HIS A 466 -24.98 -4.55 -41.58
C HIS A 466 -26.28 -5.07 -40.91
N HIS A 467 -27.36 -5.17 -41.69
CA HIS A 467 -28.59 -5.93 -41.33
C HIS A 467 -29.36 -5.47 -40.07
N GLN A 468 -28.96 -4.39 -39.37
CA GLN A 468 -29.70 -3.87 -38.23
C GLN A 468 -31.02 -3.23 -38.69
N ASP A 469 -32.11 -3.38 -37.92
CA ASP A 469 -33.42 -2.83 -38.30
C ASP A 469 -34.19 -2.20 -37.12
N ALA A 470 -34.26 -0.87 -37.14
CA ALA A 470 -35.01 -0.07 -36.20
C ALA A 470 -36.52 -0.23 -36.42
N LYS A 471 -37.33 -0.21 -35.36
CA LYS A 471 -38.77 -0.47 -35.43
C LYS A 471 -39.58 0.55 -34.64
N VAL A 472 -40.52 1.23 -35.31
CA VAL A 472 -41.49 2.13 -34.67
C VAL A 472 -42.89 1.52 -34.68
N ARG A 473 -43.72 1.88 -33.70
CA ARG A 473 -45.16 1.55 -33.68
C ARG A 473 -45.96 2.64 -34.39
N VAL A 474 -46.89 2.23 -35.24
CA VAL A 474 -47.82 3.13 -35.93
C VAL A 474 -49.24 2.67 -35.64
N ASN A 475 -49.98 3.49 -34.91
CA ASN A 475 -51.38 3.23 -34.57
C ASN A 475 -52.25 3.99 -35.58
N ILE A 476 -52.97 3.26 -36.43
CA ILE A 476 -53.88 3.84 -37.41
C ILE A 476 -55.29 3.70 -36.85
N LYS A 477 -55.90 4.83 -36.50
CA LYS A 477 -57.31 4.90 -36.11
C LYS A 477 -58.16 4.94 -37.37
N VAL A 478 -59.13 4.04 -37.47
CA VAL A 478 -60.18 4.11 -38.50
C VAL A 478 -61.25 5.09 -38.01
N LYS A 479 -61.69 5.99 -38.89
CA LYS A 479 -62.77 6.94 -38.64
C LYS A 479 -64.07 6.43 -39.20
N ASP A 480 -65.05 6.47 -38.29
CA ASP A 480 -66.48 6.21 -38.47
C ASP A 480 -67.08 7.06 -39.60
N VAL A 481 -67.70 6.39 -40.56
CA VAL A 481 -68.49 6.96 -41.65
C VAL A 481 -69.82 6.23 -41.70
N ASN A 482 -70.94 6.97 -41.81
CA ASN A 482 -72.27 6.36 -41.78
C ASN A 482 -72.51 5.46 -43.00
N ASP A 483 -72.43 4.14 -42.78
CA ASP A 483 -72.30 3.08 -43.79
C ASP A 483 -73.24 1.90 -43.47
N ASN A 484 -73.49 1.64 -42.18
CA ASN A 484 -74.57 0.77 -41.76
C ASN A 484 -75.93 1.48 -41.87
N ALA A 485 -77.00 0.73 -41.64
CA ALA A 485 -78.36 1.25 -41.59
C ALA A 485 -79.06 0.73 -40.33
N PRO A 486 -79.88 1.56 -39.65
CA PRO A 486 -80.39 1.23 -38.32
C PRO A 486 -81.34 0.04 -38.34
N GLU A 487 -81.12 -0.93 -37.47
CA GLU A 487 -81.93 -2.15 -37.32
C GLU A 487 -82.71 -2.19 -36.00
N PHE A 488 -83.72 -3.06 -35.86
CA PHE A 488 -84.52 -3.11 -34.63
C PHE A 488 -83.70 -3.69 -33.47
N ALA A 489 -83.76 -3.01 -32.33
CA ALA A 489 -83.03 -3.40 -31.11
C ALA A 489 -83.60 -4.66 -30.42
N THR A 490 -84.83 -5.04 -30.77
CA THR A 490 -85.61 -6.12 -30.15
C THR A 490 -86.29 -6.97 -31.23
N ASN A 491 -86.71 -8.19 -30.85
CA ASN A 491 -87.30 -9.15 -31.78
C ASN A 491 -88.50 -8.59 -32.55
N ASN A 492 -88.50 -8.79 -33.87
CA ASN A 492 -89.52 -8.30 -34.81
C ASN A 492 -90.90 -9.00 -34.69
N GLU A 493 -91.29 -9.55 -33.53
CA GLU A 493 -92.57 -10.24 -33.32
C GLU A 493 -93.28 -9.80 -32.03
N VAL A 494 -94.46 -9.20 -32.18
CA VAL A 494 -95.34 -8.77 -31.09
C VAL A 494 -96.63 -9.58 -31.09
N LEU A 495 -97.18 -9.85 -29.90
CA LEU A 495 -98.37 -10.66 -29.70
C LEU A 495 -99.56 -9.77 -29.28
N VAL A 496 -100.68 -9.87 -30.00
CA VAL A 496 -101.89 -9.04 -29.80
C VAL A 496 -103.12 -9.92 -29.56
N CYS A 497 -103.95 -9.56 -28.58
CA CYS A 497 -105.14 -10.32 -28.22
C CYS A 497 -106.30 -10.15 -29.22
N GLU A 498 -106.89 -11.28 -29.62
CA GLU A 498 -108.02 -11.34 -30.56
C GLU A 498 -109.24 -10.53 -30.08
N ASN A 499 -109.68 -10.77 -28.85
CA ASN A 499 -110.82 -10.10 -28.19
C ASN A 499 -110.36 -9.11 -27.11
N GLY A 500 -109.20 -8.46 -27.28
CA GLY A 500 -108.60 -7.58 -26.28
C GLY A 500 -109.56 -6.48 -25.77
N THR A 501 -109.71 -6.36 -24.46
CA THR A 501 -110.66 -5.43 -23.81
C THR A 501 -110.15 -3.98 -23.72
N GLN A 502 -108.93 -3.72 -24.17
CA GLN A 502 -108.24 -2.44 -24.11
C GLN A 502 -109.10 -1.26 -24.62
N THR A 503 -109.47 -0.38 -23.69
CA THR A 503 -110.39 0.74 -23.90
C THR A 503 -109.89 1.81 -24.88
N TYR A 504 -110.83 2.46 -25.57
CA TYR A 504 -110.57 3.49 -26.57
C TYR A 504 -109.88 4.75 -26.02
N PRO A 505 -109.16 5.52 -26.88
CA PRO A 505 -108.72 5.21 -28.24
C PRO A 505 -107.19 4.94 -28.33
N HIS A 506 -106.77 4.13 -29.30
CA HIS A 506 -105.36 3.82 -29.61
C HIS A 506 -104.57 3.18 -28.45
N PRO A 507 -104.83 1.90 -28.11
CA PRO A 507 -103.91 1.16 -27.25
C PRO A 507 -102.55 1.01 -27.94
N LEU A 508 -101.49 1.22 -27.15
CA LEU A 508 -100.11 0.94 -27.52
C LEU A 508 -99.93 -0.58 -27.62
N ILE A 509 -99.39 -1.04 -28.74
CA ILE A 509 -99.03 -2.44 -28.96
C ILE A 509 -97.64 -2.67 -28.38
N GLU A 510 -96.65 -1.95 -28.91
CA GLU A 510 -95.27 -1.95 -28.46
C GLU A 510 -94.61 -0.63 -28.83
N THR A 511 -93.54 -0.28 -28.11
CA THR A 511 -92.62 0.79 -28.47
C THR A 511 -91.38 0.14 -29.07
N VAL A 512 -91.19 0.26 -30.39
CA VAL A 512 -89.98 -0.24 -31.06
C VAL A 512 -88.86 0.78 -30.91
N SER A 513 -87.63 0.30 -30.75
CA SER A 513 -86.40 1.08 -30.82
C SER A 513 -85.46 0.50 -31.85
N ALA A 514 -84.51 1.33 -32.32
CA ALA A 514 -83.47 0.90 -33.23
C ALA A 514 -82.09 0.96 -32.57
N ILE A 515 -81.16 0.21 -33.15
CA ILE A 515 -79.72 0.26 -32.91
C ILE A 515 -79.02 0.46 -34.24
N ASP A 516 -77.85 1.08 -34.19
CA ASP A 516 -76.91 1.12 -35.30
C ASP A 516 -75.55 0.56 -34.87
N LYS A 517 -74.64 0.33 -35.81
CA LYS A 517 -73.29 -0.19 -35.55
C LYS A 517 -72.24 0.92 -35.51
N ASP A 518 -72.48 1.99 -36.26
CA ASP A 518 -71.62 3.17 -36.40
C ASP A 518 -71.51 3.92 -35.05
N GLU A 519 -70.34 4.50 -34.73
CA GLU A 519 -69.95 5.04 -33.42
C GLU A 519 -70.65 6.36 -33.02
N MET A 520 -71.65 6.81 -33.78
CA MET A 520 -72.44 8.02 -33.49
C MET A 520 -73.52 7.83 -32.41
N ALA A 521 -73.33 6.89 -31.48
CA ALA A 521 -74.25 6.47 -30.42
C ALA A 521 -74.67 7.55 -29.39
N HIS A 522 -74.25 8.81 -29.56
CA HIS A 522 -74.66 9.98 -28.76
C HIS A 522 -75.27 11.12 -29.61
N GLN A 523 -75.39 10.95 -30.93
CA GLN A 523 -76.02 11.92 -31.85
C GLN A 523 -76.97 11.28 -32.88
N GLN A 524 -76.98 9.95 -33.02
CA GLN A 524 -77.95 9.20 -33.82
C GLN A 524 -79.39 9.44 -33.33
N HIS A 525 -80.17 10.13 -34.15
CA HIS A 525 -81.61 10.33 -33.97
C HIS A 525 -82.37 9.60 -35.08
N PHE A 526 -82.87 8.41 -34.77
CA PHE A 526 -83.64 7.61 -35.72
C PHE A 526 -85.05 8.19 -35.92
N HIS A 527 -85.43 8.40 -37.17
CA HIS A 527 -86.77 8.80 -37.59
C HIS A 527 -87.55 7.60 -38.12
N PHE A 528 -88.79 7.42 -37.64
CA PHE A 528 -89.59 6.22 -37.93
C PHE A 528 -90.84 6.53 -38.77
N SER A 529 -90.95 5.89 -39.94
CA SER A 529 -92.08 6.02 -40.87
C SER A 529 -92.77 4.67 -41.11
N LEU A 530 -94.05 4.67 -41.50
CA LEU A 530 -94.61 3.50 -42.19
C LEU A 530 -94.10 3.51 -43.62
N ALA A 531 -93.51 2.40 -44.08
CA ALA A 531 -93.02 2.28 -45.45
C ALA A 531 -94.15 2.56 -46.47
N PRO A 532 -93.85 2.99 -47.71
CA PRO A 532 -94.86 3.46 -48.67
C PRO A 532 -96.03 2.49 -48.93
N GLU A 533 -95.79 1.19 -48.85
CA GLU A 533 -96.82 0.13 -48.98
C GLU A 533 -97.80 0.10 -47.79
N ALA A 534 -97.31 0.41 -46.58
CA ALA A 534 -98.08 0.45 -45.34
C ALA A 534 -98.59 1.85 -44.98
N ALA A 535 -98.22 2.91 -45.72
CA ALA A 535 -98.64 4.29 -45.45
C ALA A 535 -100.17 4.53 -45.49
N LYS A 536 -100.96 3.56 -45.96
CA LYS A 536 -102.45 3.56 -45.91
C LYS A 536 -103.04 2.44 -45.04
N ASN A 537 -102.29 1.90 -44.08
CA ASN A 537 -102.76 0.81 -43.22
C ASN A 537 -103.98 1.24 -42.37
N HIS A 538 -105.06 0.46 -42.43
CA HIS A 538 -106.29 0.70 -41.67
C HIS A 538 -106.39 -0.13 -40.38
N ASN A 539 -105.37 -0.92 -40.05
CA ASN A 539 -105.32 -1.76 -38.85
C ASN A 539 -104.41 -1.17 -37.76
N PHE A 540 -103.32 -0.51 -38.17
CA PHE A 540 -102.27 0.03 -37.30
C PHE A 540 -101.86 1.45 -37.71
N SER A 541 -101.32 2.22 -36.77
CA SER A 541 -100.65 3.51 -37.02
C SER A 541 -99.37 3.62 -36.20
N LEU A 542 -98.31 4.11 -36.84
CA LEU A 542 -97.04 4.42 -36.19
C LEU A 542 -97.03 5.88 -35.71
N LYS A 543 -96.34 6.14 -34.59
CA LYS A 543 -96.02 7.48 -34.12
C LYS A 543 -94.57 7.50 -33.63
N ASP A 544 -93.72 8.23 -34.35
CA ASP A 544 -92.40 8.61 -33.88
C ASP A 544 -92.49 9.39 -32.55
N ASN A 545 -91.72 8.95 -31.54
CA ASN A 545 -91.70 9.58 -30.22
C ASN A 545 -90.65 10.70 -30.10
N ARG A 546 -89.71 10.80 -31.04
CA ARG A 546 -88.57 11.74 -31.11
C ARG A 546 -87.50 11.53 -30.03
N ASP A 547 -87.43 10.32 -29.49
CA ASP A 547 -86.47 9.86 -28.48
C ASP A 547 -85.70 8.61 -28.99
N SER A 548 -85.56 8.49 -30.31
CA SER A 548 -85.04 7.29 -31.01
C SER A 548 -85.89 6.02 -30.80
N THR A 549 -87.17 6.19 -30.43
CA THR A 549 -88.19 5.12 -30.40
C THR A 549 -89.46 5.51 -31.17
N ALA A 550 -90.30 4.52 -31.51
CA ALA A 550 -91.62 4.75 -32.10
C ALA A 550 -92.71 3.88 -31.46
N SER A 551 -93.85 4.51 -31.17
CA SER A 551 -95.04 3.88 -30.62
C SER A 551 -95.90 3.29 -31.73
N VAL A 552 -96.19 1.98 -31.68
CA VAL A 552 -97.12 1.32 -32.62
C VAL A 552 -98.49 1.21 -31.96
N TYR A 553 -99.53 1.76 -32.60
CA TYR A 553 -100.90 1.77 -32.07
C TYR A 553 -101.88 0.98 -32.93
N VAL A 554 -102.88 0.37 -32.29
CA VAL A 554 -104.07 -0.16 -33.00
C VAL A 554 -104.96 0.99 -33.48
N THR A 555 -105.43 0.92 -34.74
CA THR A 555 -106.48 1.82 -35.27
C THR A 555 -107.81 1.11 -35.52
N ARG A 556 -107.81 -0.22 -35.68
CA ARG A 556 -109.01 -1.05 -35.92
C ARG A 556 -109.68 -1.56 -34.65
N LYS A 557 -110.99 -1.78 -34.72
CA LYS A 557 -111.78 -2.39 -33.63
C LYS A 557 -111.69 -3.91 -33.68
N GLY A 558 -110.81 -4.49 -32.87
CA GLY A 558 -110.65 -5.94 -32.68
C GLY A 558 -109.96 -6.65 -33.85
N PHE A 559 -109.44 -7.85 -33.55
CA PHE A 559 -108.81 -8.74 -34.50
C PHE A 559 -109.54 -10.09 -34.54
N ASN A 560 -109.31 -10.91 -35.57
CA ASN A 560 -109.86 -12.26 -35.62
C ASN A 560 -108.85 -13.22 -36.24
N ARG A 561 -108.34 -14.13 -35.39
CA ARG A 561 -107.24 -15.06 -35.67
C ARG A 561 -107.60 -16.07 -36.77
N MET A 562 -108.89 -16.38 -36.94
CA MET A 562 -109.37 -17.24 -38.03
C MET A 562 -109.52 -16.51 -39.37
N THR A 563 -109.60 -15.18 -39.38
CA THR A 563 -109.55 -14.38 -40.63
C THR A 563 -108.12 -14.01 -41.03
N GLN A 564 -107.27 -13.64 -40.07
CA GLN A 564 -105.87 -13.33 -40.27
C GLN A 564 -105.12 -13.44 -38.93
N SER A 565 -104.24 -14.43 -38.82
CA SER A 565 -103.47 -14.71 -37.60
C SER A 565 -102.16 -13.92 -37.49
N ILE A 566 -101.66 -13.38 -38.60
CA ILE A 566 -100.40 -12.61 -38.67
C ILE A 566 -100.62 -11.38 -39.55
N TYR A 567 -100.20 -10.23 -39.04
CA TYR A 567 -100.02 -9.00 -39.81
C TYR A 567 -98.53 -8.69 -39.91
N MET A 568 -98.10 -8.07 -41.01
CA MET A 568 -96.74 -7.56 -41.16
C MET A 568 -96.82 -6.05 -41.37
N LEU A 569 -96.06 -5.30 -40.57
CA LEU A 569 -96.03 -3.85 -40.59
C LEU A 569 -94.60 -3.40 -40.96
N PRO A 570 -94.31 -3.14 -42.24
CA PRO A 570 -93.02 -2.58 -42.64
C PRO A 570 -92.89 -1.15 -42.12
N ILE A 571 -91.90 -0.96 -41.25
CA ILE A 571 -91.51 0.32 -40.67
C ILE A 571 -90.17 0.69 -41.30
N GLU A 572 -90.14 1.87 -41.91
CA GLU A 572 -88.96 2.49 -42.50
C GLU A 572 -88.24 3.27 -41.39
N ILE A 573 -86.96 2.97 -41.19
CA ILE A 573 -86.12 3.57 -40.14
C ILE A 573 -84.99 4.32 -40.84
N ASN A 574 -84.89 5.63 -40.61
CA ASN A 574 -83.85 6.48 -41.18
C ASN A 574 -82.96 7.00 -40.05
N ASP A 575 -81.66 7.03 -40.25
CA ASP A 575 -80.74 7.76 -39.37
C ASP A 575 -80.73 9.27 -39.70
N ASN A 576 -79.80 9.99 -39.07
CA ASN A 576 -79.44 11.38 -39.33
C ASN A 576 -77.96 11.55 -39.73
N GLY A 577 -77.37 10.50 -40.28
CA GLY A 577 -75.98 10.41 -40.71
C GLY A 577 -75.65 11.16 -42.00
N SER A 578 -74.42 11.00 -42.46
CA SER A 578 -73.90 11.65 -43.67
C SER A 578 -72.90 10.74 -44.39
N PRO A 579 -73.32 9.96 -45.42
CA PRO A 579 -74.65 9.95 -46.01
C PRO A 579 -75.71 9.38 -45.05
N PRO A 580 -76.97 9.83 -45.11
CA PRO A 580 -78.03 9.23 -44.31
C PRO A 580 -78.46 7.89 -44.91
N MET A 581 -78.51 6.85 -44.09
CA MET A 581 -78.94 5.51 -44.48
C MET A 581 -80.34 5.20 -43.96
N SER A 582 -80.96 4.17 -44.54
CA SER A 582 -82.32 3.75 -44.15
C SER A 582 -82.53 2.25 -44.34
N SER A 583 -83.32 1.67 -43.45
CA SER A 583 -83.75 0.27 -43.47
C SER A 583 -85.27 0.18 -43.58
N THR A 584 -85.80 -1.01 -43.85
CA THR A 584 -87.24 -1.28 -43.74
C THR A 584 -87.46 -2.60 -43.01
N ASN A 585 -87.75 -2.49 -41.71
CA ASN A 585 -87.91 -3.64 -40.83
C ASN A 585 -89.38 -3.98 -40.64
N THR A 586 -89.72 -5.26 -40.84
CA THR A 586 -91.11 -5.73 -40.74
C THR A 586 -91.43 -6.15 -39.32
N LEU A 587 -92.18 -5.32 -38.59
CA LEU A 587 -92.75 -5.72 -37.32
C LEU A 587 -93.89 -6.72 -37.59
N THR A 588 -93.71 -7.97 -37.19
CA THR A 588 -94.75 -9.00 -37.29
C THR A 588 -95.65 -8.92 -36.06
N ILE A 589 -96.96 -8.90 -36.28
CA ILE A 589 -97.98 -8.75 -35.24
C ILE A 589 -98.88 -9.98 -35.31
N ARG A 590 -98.68 -10.91 -34.37
CA ARG A 590 -99.41 -12.18 -34.31
C ARG A 590 -100.64 -12.04 -33.42
N VAL A 591 -101.80 -12.45 -33.95
CA VAL A 591 -103.06 -12.47 -33.20
C VAL A 591 -103.16 -13.75 -32.39
N CYS A 592 -103.36 -13.63 -31.08
CA CYS A 592 -103.46 -14.76 -30.16
C CYS A 592 -104.81 -14.76 -29.42
N SER A 593 -105.26 -15.95 -29.03
CA SER A 593 -106.39 -16.09 -28.10
C SER A 593 -105.94 -15.74 -26.69
N CYS A 594 -106.77 -15.03 -25.93
CA CYS A 594 -106.45 -14.49 -24.61
C CYS A 594 -107.59 -14.69 -23.60
N ASP A 595 -107.29 -14.60 -22.30
CA ASP A 595 -108.27 -14.66 -21.22
C ASP A 595 -109.01 -13.32 -21.01
N SER A 596 -109.94 -13.27 -20.04
CA SER A 596 -110.70 -12.06 -19.68
C SER A 596 -109.88 -10.99 -18.94
N LYS A 597 -108.55 -11.08 -18.94
CA LYS A 597 -107.60 -10.08 -18.42
C LYS A 597 -106.57 -9.70 -19.49
N ASP A 598 -106.86 -10.00 -20.76
CA ASP A 598 -105.99 -9.79 -21.91
C ASP A 598 -104.62 -10.50 -21.81
N THR A 599 -104.55 -11.62 -21.06
CA THR A 599 -103.33 -12.47 -21.01
C THR A 599 -103.38 -13.58 -22.05
N ILE A 600 -102.25 -13.84 -22.71
CA ILE A 600 -102.18 -14.71 -23.90
C ILE A 600 -102.28 -16.19 -23.51
N LEU A 601 -103.23 -16.90 -24.11
CA LEU A 601 -103.49 -18.33 -23.90
C LEU A 601 -102.93 -19.21 -25.04
N SER A 602 -103.14 -18.81 -26.30
CA SER A 602 -102.60 -19.57 -27.45
C SER A 602 -102.48 -18.73 -28.72
N CYS A 603 -101.27 -18.75 -29.29
CA CYS A 603 -100.94 -18.11 -30.57
C CYS A 603 -100.97 -19.07 -31.77
N ASN A 604 -101.20 -20.37 -31.55
CA ASN A 604 -101.17 -21.38 -32.61
C ASN A 604 -102.58 -21.73 -33.09
N VAL A 605 -102.77 -21.73 -34.41
CA VAL A 605 -103.84 -22.51 -35.06
C VAL A 605 -103.41 -23.96 -35.06
N GLU A 606 -103.98 -24.77 -34.17
CA GLU A 606 -103.60 -26.18 -33.99
C GLU A 606 -103.95 -27.00 -35.24
N PRO A 607 -102.96 -27.58 -35.95
CA PRO A 607 -103.20 -28.70 -36.84
C PRO A 607 -103.36 -29.96 -35.98
N PHE A 608 -104.19 -30.91 -36.41
CA PHE A 608 -104.35 -32.17 -35.71
C PHE A 608 -103.13 -33.09 -35.99
N VAL A 609 -102.07 -32.96 -35.18
CA VAL A 609 -100.81 -33.71 -35.37
C VAL A 609 -100.68 -34.85 -34.36
N LEU A 610 -100.47 -36.07 -34.86
CA LEU A 610 -100.19 -37.25 -34.05
C LEU A 610 -98.82 -37.13 -33.35
N PRO A 611 -98.67 -37.56 -32.09
CA PRO A 611 -97.38 -37.53 -31.40
C PRO A 611 -96.42 -38.58 -31.96
N ALA A 612 -95.59 -38.16 -32.92
CA ALA A 612 -94.49 -38.95 -33.45
C ALA A 612 -93.35 -39.05 -32.40
N GLY A 613 -93.48 -39.98 -31.46
CA GLY A 613 -92.45 -40.25 -30.46
C GLY A 613 -91.13 -40.69 -31.13
N LEU A 614 -90.01 -40.06 -30.74
CA LEU A 614 -88.69 -40.49 -31.19
C LEU A 614 -88.45 -41.95 -30.78
N SER A 615 -88.06 -42.79 -31.75
CA SER A 615 -87.68 -44.17 -31.48
C SER A 615 -86.53 -44.22 -30.47
N THR A 616 -86.59 -45.17 -29.52
CA THR A 616 -85.59 -45.34 -28.47
C THR A 616 -84.17 -45.54 -29.01
N GLY A 617 -84.03 -46.10 -30.23
CA GLY A 617 -82.75 -46.21 -30.93
C GLY A 617 -82.09 -44.85 -31.25
N ALA A 618 -82.87 -43.80 -31.52
CA ALA A 618 -82.33 -42.45 -31.76
C ALA A 618 -81.78 -41.83 -30.46
N LEU A 619 -82.48 -42.02 -29.34
CA LEU A 619 -81.99 -41.61 -28.01
C LEU A 619 -80.70 -42.34 -27.62
N ILE A 620 -80.62 -43.64 -27.88
CA ILE A 620 -79.40 -44.44 -27.65
C ILE A 620 -78.23 -43.95 -28.54
N ALA A 621 -78.49 -43.63 -29.82
CA ALA A 621 -77.47 -43.11 -30.72
C ALA A 621 -76.93 -41.73 -30.26
N ILE A 622 -77.82 -40.83 -29.83
CA ILE A 622 -77.42 -39.51 -29.30
C ILE A 622 -76.58 -39.67 -28.01
N LEU A 623 -77.00 -40.55 -27.09
CA LEU A 623 -76.22 -40.86 -25.88
C LEU A 623 -74.83 -41.44 -26.21
N ALA A 624 -74.75 -42.36 -27.17
CA ALA A 624 -73.48 -42.93 -27.61
C ALA A 624 -72.54 -41.86 -28.19
N CYS A 625 -73.04 -40.97 -29.04
CA CYS A 625 -72.27 -39.84 -29.58
C CYS A 625 -71.75 -38.90 -28.48
N ILE A 626 -72.56 -38.59 -27.46
CA ILE A 626 -72.16 -37.74 -26.33
C ILE A 626 -71.05 -38.41 -25.50
N VAL A 627 -71.16 -39.72 -25.23
CA VAL A 627 -70.13 -40.48 -24.49
C VAL A 627 -68.81 -40.54 -25.27
N ILE A 628 -68.86 -40.72 -26.59
CA ILE A 628 -67.67 -40.71 -27.46
C ILE A 628 -67.01 -39.31 -27.47
N LEU A 629 -67.79 -38.24 -27.55
CA LEU A 629 -67.29 -36.87 -27.48
C LEU A 629 -66.59 -36.58 -26.13
N LEU A 630 -67.19 -36.99 -25.03
CA LEU A 630 -66.59 -36.86 -23.69
C LEU A 630 -65.28 -37.65 -23.56
N ALA A 631 -65.21 -38.87 -24.11
CA ALA A 631 -63.98 -39.66 -24.12
C ALA A 631 -62.84 -38.97 -24.91
N ILE A 632 -63.16 -38.35 -26.06
CA ILE A 632 -62.19 -37.58 -26.86
C ILE A 632 -61.71 -36.33 -26.09
N VAL A 633 -62.60 -35.61 -25.42
CA VAL A 633 -62.24 -34.45 -24.58
C VAL A 633 -61.34 -34.86 -23.42
N VAL A 634 -61.64 -35.96 -22.72
CA VAL A 634 -60.79 -36.49 -21.63
C VAL A 634 -59.41 -36.90 -22.14
N LEU A 635 -59.33 -37.55 -23.31
CA LEU A 635 -58.05 -37.89 -23.95
C LEU A 635 -57.22 -36.63 -24.27
N PHE A 636 -57.87 -35.58 -24.80
CA PHE A 636 -57.21 -34.32 -25.15
C PHE A 636 -56.71 -33.55 -23.91
N VAL A 637 -57.47 -33.58 -22.81
CA VAL A 637 -57.06 -33.01 -21.52
C VAL A 637 -55.89 -33.79 -20.90
N ALA A 638 -55.90 -35.13 -20.98
CA ALA A 638 -54.79 -35.96 -20.51
C ALA A 638 -53.49 -35.68 -21.30
N LEU A 639 -53.59 -35.59 -22.63
CA LEU A 639 -52.44 -35.28 -23.51
C LEU A 639 -51.90 -33.85 -23.28
N ARG A 640 -52.75 -32.86 -22.97
CA ARG A 640 -52.30 -31.51 -22.61
C ARG A 640 -51.60 -31.43 -21.25
N ARG A 641 -51.85 -32.37 -20.32
CA ARG A 641 -51.20 -32.38 -18.99
C ARG A 641 -49.73 -32.81 -18.98
N GLN A 642 -49.19 -33.36 -20.07
CA GLN A 642 -47.76 -33.75 -20.17
C GLN A 642 -46.82 -32.64 -20.69
N LYS A 643 -47.31 -31.41 -20.93
CA LYS A 643 -46.45 -30.28 -21.36
C LYS A 643 -46.81 -28.96 -20.68
N LYS A 644 -46.27 -28.76 -19.47
CA LYS A 644 -45.75 -27.49 -18.90
C LYS A 644 -45.45 -27.63 -17.40
N GLU A 645 -44.18 -27.48 -17.04
CA GLU A 645 -43.79 -26.82 -15.79
C GLU A 645 -43.85 -25.29 -16.02
N PRO A 646 -44.01 -24.44 -14.99
CA PRO A 646 -42.83 -23.93 -14.25
C PRO A 646 -43.06 -23.56 -12.76
N LEU A 647 -41.95 -23.21 -12.06
CA LEU A 647 -41.67 -22.13 -11.07
C LEU A 647 -42.80 -21.54 -10.16
N ILE A 648 -42.55 -20.95 -8.98
CA ILE A 648 -41.30 -20.38 -8.39
C ILE A 648 -40.96 -21.05 -7.02
N VAL A 649 -40.54 -20.48 -5.85
CA VAL A 649 -40.41 -19.10 -5.27
C VAL A 649 -39.14 -19.00 -4.35
N PHE A 650 -39.13 -18.15 -3.31
CA PHE A 650 -38.00 -17.82 -2.41
C PHE A 650 -38.44 -17.73 -0.93
N GLU A 651 -37.47 -17.36 -0.05
CA GLU A 651 -37.48 -16.96 1.38
C GLU A 651 -36.79 -17.99 2.30
N GLU A 652 -36.05 -17.66 3.36
CA GLU A 652 -35.16 -16.56 3.82
C GLU A 652 -34.89 -16.83 5.33
N GLU A 653 -33.82 -16.27 5.92
CA GLU A 653 -33.62 -16.04 7.38
C GLU A 653 -33.59 -17.25 8.38
N ASP A 654 -32.97 -17.19 9.59
CA ASP A 654 -31.79 -16.43 10.07
C ASP A 654 -31.21 -17.07 11.39
N ILE A 655 -30.12 -16.51 11.94
CA ILE A 655 -29.37 -16.84 13.19
C ILE A 655 -30.15 -17.22 14.47
N ARG A 656 -29.58 -18.16 15.28
CA ARG A 656 -29.04 -17.90 16.65
C ARG A 656 -28.50 -19.12 17.46
N GLU A 657 -27.35 -18.90 18.11
CA GLU A 657 -26.90 -19.21 19.49
C GLU A 657 -27.56 -20.34 20.34
N ASN A 658 -26.75 -21.22 20.99
CA ASN A 658 -26.41 -21.12 22.44
C ASN A 658 -25.55 -22.26 23.06
N ILE A 659 -24.80 -21.92 24.15
CA ILE A 659 -24.42 -22.73 25.36
C ILE A 659 -23.62 -24.05 25.09
N ILE A 660 -22.31 -24.24 25.37
CA ILE A 660 -21.43 -24.02 26.57
C ILE A 660 -21.74 -25.01 27.72
N THR A 661 -20.92 -26.02 28.06
CA THR A 661 -19.77 -25.95 29.02
C THR A 661 -18.99 -27.29 29.11
N TYR A 662 -17.67 -27.16 29.38
CA TYR A 662 -16.68 -28.04 30.06
C TYR A 662 -17.05 -29.46 30.55
N ASP A 663 -16.16 -30.44 30.31
CA ASP A 663 -15.06 -30.82 31.24
C ASP A 663 -14.02 -31.74 30.54
N ASP A 664 -12.86 -31.98 31.19
CA ASP A 664 -11.71 -32.85 30.81
C ASP A 664 -10.93 -32.50 29.50
N GLU A 665 -9.60 -32.67 29.36
CA GLU A 665 -8.55 -33.22 30.25
C GLU A 665 -7.16 -32.63 29.89
N GLY A 666 -6.37 -32.13 30.85
CA GLY A 666 -4.90 -31.85 30.78
C GLY A 666 -4.37 -30.79 29.77
N GLY A 667 -3.35 -29.98 30.05
CA GLY A 667 -2.51 -29.80 31.26
C GLY A 667 -1.03 -29.59 30.88
N GLY A 668 -0.44 -28.43 31.18
CA GLY A 668 0.98 -28.16 30.86
C GLY A 668 1.43 -26.70 30.82
N GLU A 669 1.24 -25.94 31.90
CA GLU A 669 1.96 -24.67 32.14
C GLU A 669 2.86 -24.83 33.38
N GLU A 670 4.16 -24.56 33.25
CA GLU A 670 5.10 -24.37 34.37
C GLU A 670 6.14 -23.28 34.03
N ASP A 671 5.70 -22.02 34.04
CA ASP A 671 6.60 -20.89 34.32
C ASP A 671 6.70 -20.70 35.84
N THR A 672 7.91 -20.71 36.41
CA THR A 672 8.13 -20.46 37.84
C THR A 672 9.32 -19.54 38.10
N GLU A 673 9.06 -18.30 38.52
CA GLU A 673 10.07 -17.39 39.06
C GLU A 673 10.33 -17.63 40.56
N ALA A 674 11.55 -17.36 41.02
CA ALA A 674 11.89 -17.15 42.44
C ALA A 674 13.05 -16.16 42.59
N PHE A 675 13.00 -15.30 43.61
CA PHE A 675 13.90 -14.15 43.82
C PHE A 675 14.77 -14.28 45.08
N ASP A 676 15.97 -13.66 45.05
CA ASP A 676 16.43 -12.66 46.04
C ASP A 676 17.64 -11.88 45.42
N ILE A 677 17.63 -10.56 45.24
CA ILE A 677 17.90 -9.45 46.20
C ILE A 677 19.36 -9.43 46.72
N ALA A 678 20.13 -8.33 46.75
CA ALA A 678 19.93 -6.90 46.42
C ALA A 678 21.30 -6.31 45.88
N THR A 679 21.53 -5.04 45.50
CA THR A 679 21.02 -3.72 45.96
C THR A 679 21.17 -2.59 44.91
N LEU A 680 20.15 -1.70 44.84
CA LEU A 680 20.21 -0.20 44.90
C LEU A 680 21.30 0.60 44.12
N GLN A 681 21.01 1.73 43.44
CA GLN A 681 19.76 2.46 43.17
C GLN A 681 19.90 3.42 41.96
N ASN A 682 18.80 4.12 41.59
CA ASN A 682 18.62 4.94 40.38
C ASN A 682 18.81 6.47 40.65
N PRO A 683 18.35 7.48 39.85
CA PRO A 683 19.28 8.35 39.10
C PRO A 683 19.06 9.88 39.29
N ASP A 684 19.56 10.65 38.31
CA ASP A 684 19.24 12.04 37.93
C ASP A 684 19.70 13.22 38.81
N GLY A 685 20.20 14.27 38.12
CA GLY A 685 20.72 15.48 38.74
C GLY A 685 21.38 16.47 37.77
N ALA A 686 20.61 17.06 36.85
CA ALA A 686 21.11 18.10 35.93
C ALA A 686 21.22 19.48 36.60
N ASN A 687 22.09 20.34 36.02
CA ASN A 687 22.34 21.76 36.30
C ASN A 687 23.23 22.15 37.51
N GLY A 688 24.31 22.88 37.20
CA GLY A 688 24.56 24.19 37.85
C GLY A 688 25.68 24.34 38.88
N PHE A 689 26.76 25.04 38.47
CA PHE A 689 27.61 25.94 39.28
C PHE A 689 28.23 25.47 40.63
N LEU A 690 29.56 25.24 40.60
CA LEU A 690 30.66 25.87 41.39
C LEU A 690 30.41 26.39 42.85
N PRO A 691 31.40 26.38 43.79
CA PRO A 691 32.86 26.20 43.59
C PRO A 691 33.67 25.38 44.66
N ARG A 692 34.90 24.99 44.26
CA ARG A 692 36.18 24.82 45.02
C ARG A 692 36.19 24.57 46.55
N LYS A 693 36.96 23.54 46.95
CA LYS A 693 38.16 23.57 47.85
C LYS A 693 38.73 22.15 47.98
N ASP A 694 40.03 21.87 48.14
CA ASP A 694 41.30 22.65 48.10
C ASP A 694 42.22 21.97 47.04
N ILE A 695 43.29 22.54 46.45
CA ILE A 695 44.55 23.11 47.00
C ILE A 695 45.07 24.23 46.06
N LYS A 696 46.11 24.98 46.47
CA LYS A 696 46.61 26.22 45.82
C LYS A 696 47.63 26.02 44.68
N PRO A 697 47.74 27.00 43.75
CA PRO A 697 48.76 27.03 42.69
C PRO A 697 50.06 27.77 43.08
N GLU A 698 51.08 27.57 42.22
CA GLU A 698 52.26 28.40 41.93
C GLU A 698 53.24 28.85 43.04
N LEU A 699 54.53 28.64 42.76
CA LEU A 699 55.65 29.39 43.31
C LEU A 699 56.54 29.87 42.16
N GLN A 700 56.60 31.19 41.96
CA GLN A 700 57.56 31.83 41.05
C GLN A 700 58.95 31.83 41.69
N PHE A 701 59.99 31.55 40.90
CA PHE A 701 61.40 31.70 41.31
C PHE A 701 62.07 32.89 40.60
N PRO A 702 63.05 33.56 41.24
CA PRO A 702 63.48 34.89 40.83
C PRO A 702 64.54 34.90 39.72
N LEU A 703 64.54 35.99 38.95
CA LEU A 703 65.63 36.33 38.02
C LEU A 703 66.92 36.79 38.75
N ARG A 704 68.07 36.50 38.11
CA ARG A 704 69.45 37.07 38.24
C ARG A 704 70.49 36.15 38.89
N PRO A 705 71.81 36.38 38.65
CA PRO A 705 72.44 37.30 37.69
C PRO A 705 73.31 36.59 36.63
N GLY A 706 73.50 37.23 35.47
CA GLY A 706 74.49 36.77 34.49
C GLY A 706 75.94 37.04 34.92
N LEU A 707 76.83 36.08 34.66
CA LEU A 707 78.28 36.21 34.82
C LEU A 707 79.01 36.07 33.47
N ARG A 708 80.22 36.61 33.39
CA ARG A 708 80.95 36.83 32.14
C ARG A 708 81.69 35.57 31.66
N PRO A 709 81.89 35.39 30.34
CA PRO A 709 82.66 34.26 29.82
C PRO A 709 84.13 34.36 30.23
N VAL A 710 84.65 33.27 30.80
CA VAL A 710 86.08 32.96 30.86
C VAL A 710 86.36 31.89 29.80
N ALA A 711 87.57 31.89 29.24
CA ALA A 711 87.87 31.19 27.99
C ALA A 711 88.26 29.71 28.16
N ASN A 712 88.00 28.94 27.10
CA ASN A 712 88.67 27.68 26.72
C ASN A 712 88.55 26.47 27.66
N SER A 713 87.37 25.82 27.66
CA SER A 713 87.30 24.35 27.59
C SER A 713 86.24 23.95 26.54
N VAL A 714 86.39 22.76 25.96
CA VAL A 714 85.39 22.09 25.10
C VAL A 714 85.40 20.63 25.52
N ASP A 715 84.42 20.22 26.32
CA ASP A 715 84.11 18.81 26.51
C ASP A 715 82.64 18.62 26.92
N VAL A 716 82.07 17.48 26.54
CA VAL A 716 80.82 16.96 27.10
C VAL A 716 81.08 16.40 28.49
N ASP A 717 82.27 15.86 28.71
CA ASP A 717 82.73 15.28 29.98
C ASP A 717 82.73 16.33 31.13
N ASP A 718 83.01 17.61 30.84
CA ASP A 718 82.94 18.73 31.78
C ASP A 718 81.48 19.07 32.18
N PHE A 719 80.55 19.01 31.21
CA PHE A 719 79.11 19.18 31.44
C PHE A 719 78.54 18.03 32.28
N ILE A 720 78.90 16.78 31.94
CA ILE A 720 78.48 15.58 32.67
C ILE A 720 78.97 15.63 34.12
N LYS A 721 80.27 15.92 34.35
CA LYS A 721 80.82 16.04 35.71
C LYS A 721 80.17 17.17 36.52
N THR A 722 79.86 18.30 35.88
CA THR A 722 79.14 19.39 36.55
C THR A 722 77.74 18.94 36.97
N ARG A 723 76.99 18.24 36.11
CA ARG A 723 75.64 17.75 36.44
C ARG A 723 75.59 16.61 37.44
N ILE A 724 76.56 15.70 37.41
CA ILE A 724 76.74 14.71 38.48
C ILE A 724 77.01 15.42 39.81
N SER A 725 77.93 16.40 39.83
CA SER A 725 78.22 17.18 41.03
C SER A 725 77.03 18.02 41.53
N ASP A 726 76.16 18.52 40.65
CA ASP A 726 74.93 19.21 41.04
C ASP A 726 73.94 18.23 41.71
N ALA A 727 73.75 17.03 41.12
CA ALA A 727 72.82 16.02 41.60
C ALA A 727 73.28 15.35 42.92
N ASP A 728 74.56 15.00 43.04
CA ASP A 728 75.16 14.41 44.25
C ASP A 728 75.07 15.34 45.48
N ASN A 729 74.84 16.65 45.26
CA ASN A 729 74.74 17.65 46.31
C ASN A 729 73.32 18.23 46.49
N ASP A 730 72.30 17.70 45.80
CA ASP A 730 70.91 18.12 45.99
C ASP A 730 70.34 17.53 47.30
N PRO A 731 70.04 18.35 48.33
CA PRO A 731 69.51 17.86 49.60
C PRO A 731 68.03 17.41 49.53
N THR A 732 67.40 17.49 48.35
CA THR A 732 66.03 17.03 48.08
C THR A 732 65.97 15.78 47.20
N ALA A 733 67.11 15.27 46.73
CA ALA A 733 67.18 14.03 45.96
C ALA A 733 66.68 12.81 46.76
N PRO A 734 66.03 11.83 46.10
CA PRO A 734 65.62 10.58 46.75
C PRO A 734 66.84 9.72 47.16
N PRO A 735 66.71 8.85 48.18
CA PRO A 735 67.82 8.05 48.70
C PRO A 735 68.11 6.78 47.86
N TYR A 736 67.93 6.87 46.54
CA TYR A 736 68.13 5.82 45.55
C TYR A 736 68.44 6.44 44.19
N ASP A 737 69.20 5.73 43.35
CA ASP A 737 69.61 6.23 42.03
C ASP A 737 68.39 6.56 41.16
N SER A 738 68.37 7.78 40.62
CA SER A 738 67.28 8.29 39.77
C SER A 738 67.83 8.82 38.46
N ILE A 739 67.30 8.35 37.33
CA ILE A 739 67.71 8.82 36.00
C ILE A 739 67.23 10.27 35.82
N GLN A 740 68.17 11.22 35.76
CA GLN A 740 67.90 12.59 35.34
C GLN A 740 68.29 12.77 33.86
N ILE A 741 67.38 13.37 33.09
CA ILE A 741 67.57 13.59 31.64
C ILE A 741 68.04 15.03 31.43
N TYR A 742 69.23 15.20 30.86
CA TYR A 742 69.78 16.52 30.53
C TYR A 742 69.95 16.67 29.01
N GLY A 743 69.39 17.74 28.44
CA GLY A 743 69.68 18.15 27.07
C GLY A 743 71.07 18.78 26.97
N TYR A 744 71.87 18.35 26.00
CA TYR A 744 73.14 18.97 25.63
C TYR A 744 73.14 19.31 24.14
N GLU A 745 72.89 20.59 23.82
CA GLU A 745 72.80 21.09 22.43
C GLU A 745 74.17 21.54 21.87
N GLY A 746 75.26 21.31 22.61
CA GLY A 746 76.60 21.75 22.25
C GLY A 746 76.74 23.27 22.20
N ARG A 747 77.38 23.79 21.16
CA ARG A 747 77.29 25.20 20.75
C ARG A 747 76.57 25.27 19.41
N GLY A 748 75.57 26.15 19.34
CA GLY A 748 74.60 26.18 18.25
C GLY A 748 75.22 26.32 16.86
N SER A 749 74.56 25.69 15.89
CA SER A 749 74.80 25.89 14.46
C SER A 749 74.53 27.35 14.05
N ILE A 750 75.12 27.77 12.93
CA ILE A 750 74.80 29.05 12.29
C ILE A 750 73.40 29.00 11.63
N ALA A 751 72.91 27.80 11.32
CA ALA A 751 71.48 27.59 11.08
C ALA A 751 70.73 27.63 12.42
N GLY A 752 69.80 28.58 12.55
CA GLY A 752 68.98 28.74 13.75
C GLY A 752 68.04 27.56 14.03
N SER A 753 67.48 27.50 15.24
CA SER A 753 66.62 26.41 15.67
C SER A 753 65.39 26.25 14.78
N LEU A 754 65.29 25.11 14.09
CA LEU A 754 64.10 24.70 13.35
C LEU A 754 63.19 23.92 14.30
N SER A 755 62.23 24.63 14.90
CA SER A 755 61.15 24.04 15.69
C SER A 755 59.94 24.97 15.68
N SER A 756 58.74 24.38 15.54
CA SER A 756 57.47 25.03 15.24
C SER A 756 57.38 25.61 13.82
N LEU A 757 56.57 24.98 12.96
CA LEU A 757 55.95 25.64 11.81
C LEU A 757 54.68 24.88 11.37
N GLU A 758 53.62 25.01 12.17
CA GLU A 758 52.28 25.03 11.60
C GLU A 758 52.11 26.38 10.86
N SER A 759 51.96 26.35 9.53
CA SER A 759 51.35 27.47 8.80
C SER A 759 50.82 27.03 7.45
N VAL A 760 49.55 27.34 7.16
CA VAL A 760 48.92 27.11 5.86
C VAL A 760 49.23 28.26 4.91
N THR A 761 49.85 27.98 3.76
CA THR A 761 49.76 28.81 2.54
C THR A 761 49.88 27.92 1.29
N THR A 762 49.04 28.21 0.29
CA THR A 762 49.04 27.58 -1.04
C THR A 762 49.89 28.37 -2.05
N ASP A 763 50.31 27.71 -3.13
CA ASP A 763 50.89 28.26 -4.37
C ASP A 763 51.98 29.33 -4.25
N SER A 764 53.23 28.85 -4.31
CA SER A 764 54.37 29.59 -4.88
C SER A 764 55.44 28.61 -5.34
N ASP A 765 56.08 28.86 -6.48
CA ASP A 765 57.09 27.97 -7.04
C ASP A 765 58.28 27.76 -6.07
N LEU A 766 58.64 26.50 -5.87
CA LEU A 766 59.74 26.11 -4.97
C LEU A 766 61.08 26.18 -5.72
N ASP A 767 61.81 27.28 -5.53
CA ASP A 767 63.18 27.44 -6.00
C ASP A 767 64.14 26.54 -5.20
N TYR A 768 64.89 25.68 -5.91
CA TYR A 768 65.83 24.72 -5.35
C TYR A 768 67.32 25.08 -5.58
N ASP A 769 67.64 26.21 -6.22
CA ASP A 769 69.01 26.52 -6.64
C ASP A 769 70.00 26.68 -5.46
N TYR A 770 69.48 26.99 -4.26
CA TYR A 770 70.28 27.04 -3.04
C TYR A 770 70.99 25.71 -2.72
N LEU A 771 70.47 24.56 -3.16
CA LEU A 771 71.08 23.25 -2.97
C LEU A 771 72.46 23.13 -3.62
N GLN A 772 72.75 23.90 -4.66
CA GLN A 772 74.08 23.93 -5.29
C GLN A 772 75.18 24.42 -4.31
N SER A 773 74.81 25.27 -3.34
CA SER A 773 75.75 25.86 -2.39
C SER A 773 76.17 24.92 -1.23
N TRP A 774 75.44 23.82 -1.00
CA TRP A 774 75.66 22.92 0.15
C TRP A 774 76.76 21.88 -0.06
N GLY A 775 77.45 21.92 -1.22
CA GLY A 775 78.65 21.15 -1.49
C GLY A 775 78.43 19.81 -2.21
N PRO A 776 79.51 19.09 -2.56
CA PRO A 776 79.51 18.11 -3.65
C PRO A 776 78.66 16.85 -3.40
N ARG A 777 78.20 16.58 -2.17
CA ARG A 777 77.27 15.48 -1.89
C ARG A 777 75.82 15.79 -2.27
N PHE A 778 75.41 17.07 -2.26
CA PHE A 778 74.05 17.49 -2.59
C PHE A 778 73.86 17.82 -4.07
N ARG A 779 74.94 17.82 -4.85
CA ARG A 779 74.92 18.06 -6.31
C ARG A 779 73.91 17.16 -7.03
N LYS A 780 73.83 15.88 -6.66
CA LYS A 780 72.90 14.90 -7.25
C LYS A 780 71.42 15.11 -6.90
N LEU A 781 71.12 15.98 -5.93
CA LEU A 781 69.77 16.48 -5.62
C LEU A 781 69.49 17.77 -6.40
N ALA A 782 70.45 18.70 -6.46
CA ALA A 782 70.34 19.90 -7.30
C ALA A 782 70.16 19.54 -8.80
N ASP A 783 70.90 18.56 -9.31
CA ASP A 783 70.79 18.03 -10.69
C ASP A 783 69.43 17.35 -10.98
N LEU A 784 68.58 17.13 -9.95
CA LEU A 784 67.32 16.37 -10.02
C LEU A 784 66.07 17.23 -9.78
N TYR A 785 66.22 18.36 -9.07
CA TYR A 785 65.15 19.34 -8.80
C TYR A 785 65.40 20.72 -9.42
N GLY A 786 66.60 21.00 -9.95
CA GLY A 786 66.88 22.21 -10.73
C GLY A 786 66.22 22.14 -12.11
N THR A 787 65.59 23.24 -12.53
CA THR A 787 64.83 23.34 -13.78
C THR A 787 65.76 23.22 -15.01
N LYS A 788 65.48 22.23 -15.85
CA LYS A 788 66.03 22.15 -17.21
C LYS A 788 65.04 22.73 -18.20
N ASP A 789 65.14 24.03 -18.42
CA ASP A 789 64.56 24.64 -19.61
C ASP A 789 65.34 24.17 -20.84
N ALA A 790 64.76 23.18 -21.53
CA ALA A 790 65.26 22.65 -22.79
C ALA A 790 64.33 23.11 -23.92
N ASP A 791 64.58 24.31 -24.43
CA ASP A 791 64.06 24.73 -25.73
C ASP A 791 64.55 23.75 -26.81
N ASP A 792 63.63 22.97 -27.38
CA ASP A 792 63.78 22.43 -28.73
C ASP A 792 62.40 22.37 -29.41
N ASN A 793 62.35 22.68 -30.70
CA ASN A 793 61.18 23.33 -31.30
C ASN A 793 60.84 22.78 -32.71
N SER A 794 59.91 21.82 -32.77
CA SER A 794 59.31 21.29 -34.02
C SER A 794 57.97 20.60 -33.78
#